data_AF-A0A8J1VKG0-F1
#
_entry.id   AF-A0A8J1VKG0-F1
#
_cell.length_a   1.000
_cell.length_b   1.000
_cell.length_c   1.000
_cell.angle_alpha   90.00
_cell.angle_beta   90.00
_cell.angle_gamma   90.00
#
_symmetry.space_group_name_H-M   'P 1'
#
loop_
_entity.id
_entity.type
_entity.pdbx_description
1 polymer ?
#
loop_
_entity_poly.entity_id
_entity_poly.type
_entity_poly.pdbx_seq_one_letter_code
_entity_poly.pdbx_strand_id
1 'polypeptide(L)'
;MDALLRNYTRHCVKGEDYPAVIDRDQTERLAPESQKLLAEDVKTRGTLVTGFTSSDVTAMDIFEGPQYSRKRLPIQTLNAPATITDLPPALSDPTVRESTDNVGANGSGSSSNTAQKFNKGGGQQIDEINGKDRSTNVEAFVYVWTAGLEELTPEIWSFADFTRDKASVWTGTDTAEYDEIDRHHAFRNLLGTNHDRVNGPADESGDESHIEGKRMKGFPDFGRNMLKFWKLHPDYVNLNHGSYGSAPRFIVDRARALADEIESFPDKFMRRSWLPLLNKVRHQTASLIGAEQAELVILPNATHAINTIMSNITWAEGDIIVIYSTTYGAIGQMVKCVCDRHPGVSIEVIEVKFPCPKSVVVKDTESLLKKYNGSAVPGHAGASMSAVKAEKRVKMVVVDAISSNPGKYDALSLVDAAHAIGQIKVDVKKADCDFWVANCHKWLYALRAAAVMYVPIRTSFARPSLLRRDTNRHGIQQRVSPYEWTGTQDWTSFFSVTHALEFRESIGGEDRIMRYCHTLAVQGGKRLAKKWVIQECFSLLREIDDVQQVNVALPDVPDPKNLEEQFRQLRYFENGLFQRDCFAPPYRHAGRWWARFSAQVWLELDDFDYVGNAYSEICEGIRRGEHNELEVKDTKVAHRVEDLPTQDE
;
A
#
# COMPACT_ATOMS: atom_id res chain seq x y z
N MET A 1 -17.06 -25.94 16.35
CA MET A 1 -17.61 -24.73 17.02
C MET A 1 -16.71 -24.30 18.13
N ASP A 2 -16.51 -23.00 18.32
CA ASP A 2 -15.92 -22.52 19.56
C ASP A 2 -16.72 -22.99 20.78
N ALA A 3 -16.05 -23.75 21.62
CA ALA A 3 -16.55 -24.27 22.88
C ALA A 3 -15.56 -23.90 23.99
N LEU A 4 -16.09 -23.74 25.19
CA LEU A 4 -15.32 -23.39 26.36
C LEU A 4 -15.40 -24.50 27.41
N LEU A 5 -14.24 -25.04 27.76
CA LEU A 5 -14.06 -25.94 28.87
C LEU A 5 -13.67 -25.14 30.12
N ARG A 6 -14.54 -25.13 31.13
CA ARG A 6 -14.32 -24.38 32.37
C ARG A 6 -13.54 -25.22 33.38
N ASN A 7 -12.72 -24.58 34.20
CA ASN A 7 -11.87 -25.18 35.24
C ASN A 7 -10.71 -26.05 34.69
N TYR A 8 -10.30 -25.81 33.44
CA TYR A 8 -9.14 -26.44 32.82
C TYR A 8 -8.23 -25.38 32.20
N THR A 9 -6.93 -25.59 32.30
CA THR A 9 -5.88 -24.75 31.69
C THR A 9 -5.09 -25.55 30.66
N ARG A 10 -4.35 -24.82 29.81
CA ARG A 10 -3.36 -25.40 28.90
C ARG A 10 -1.96 -25.12 29.39
N HIS A 11 -1.08 -26.11 29.25
CA HIS A 11 0.34 -26.00 29.54
C HIS A 11 1.13 -26.60 28.37
N CYS A 12 2.35 -26.11 28.16
CA CYS A 12 3.23 -26.67 27.13
C CYS A 12 3.85 -27.97 27.66
N VAL A 13 3.83 -29.02 26.84
CA VAL A 13 4.58 -30.25 27.11
C VAL A 13 6.04 -29.99 26.75
N LYS A 14 6.97 -30.20 27.68
CA LYS A 14 8.38 -29.84 27.52
C LYS A 14 8.99 -30.58 26.33
N GLY A 15 9.46 -29.81 25.34
CA GLY A 15 10.12 -30.34 24.16
C GLY A 15 9.18 -30.80 23.04
N GLU A 16 7.87 -30.66 23.23
CA GLU A 16 6.84 -31.11 22.28
C GLU A 16 6.06 -29.92 21.72
N ASP A 17 5.33 -30.14 20.61
CA ASP A 17 4.57 -29.10 19.91
C ASP A 17 3.05 -29.11 20.18
N TYR A 18 2.58 -30.01 21.04
CA TYR A 18 1.18 -30.14 21.44
C TYR A 18 0.93 -29.71 22.91
N PRO A 19 -0.28 -29.23 23.26
CA PRO A 19 -0.59 -28.73 24.59
C PRO A 19 -1.19 -29.80 25.51
N ALA A 20 -0.83 -29.77 26.79
CA ALA A 20 -1.52 -30.53 27.84
C ALA A 20 -2.72 -29.74 28.38
N VAL A 21 -3.89 -30.37 28.47
CA VAL A 21 -5.08 -29.81 29.13
C VAL A 21 -5.23 -30.47 30.51
N ILE A 22 -5.00 -29.69 31.56
CA ILE A 22 -5.07 -30.16 32.97
C ILE A 22 -6.13 -29.41 33.75
N ASP A 23 -6.64 -30.02 34.81
CA ASP A 23 -7.61 -29.36 35.68
C ASP A 23 -6.95 -28.33 36.60
N ARG A 24 -7.77 -27.44 37.16
CA ARG A 24 -7.34 -26.36 38.05
C ARG A 24 -6.45 -26.85 39.22
N ASP A 25 -6.78 -27.98 39.84
CA ASP A 25 -6.04 -28.45 41.02
C ASP A 25 -4.64 -28.90 40.61
N GLN A 26 -4.50 -29.49 39.42
CA GLN A 26 -3.21 -29.82 38.82
C GLN A 26 -2.42 -28.55 38.46
N THR A 27 -3.07 -27.53 37.91
CA THR A 27 -2.46 -26.21 37.64
C THR A 27 -1.93 -25.56 38.91
N GLU A 28 -2.69 -25.58 40.00
CA GLU A 28 -2.29 -24.99 41.30
C GLU A 28 -1.10 -25.73 41.93
N ARG A 29 -0.93 -27.04 41.65
CA ARG A 29 0.26 -27.81 42.07
C ARG A 29 1.48 -27.54 41.19
N LEU A 30 1.26 -27.15 39.94
CA LEU A 30 2.30 -26.95 38.94
C LEU A 30 2.83 -25.49 38.94
N ALA A 31 1.97 -24.51 39.26
CA ALA A 31 2.31 -23.09 39.24
C ALA A 31 3.05 -22.64 40.53
N PRO A 32 3.97 -21.66 40.45
CA PRO A 32 4.67 -21.12 41.64
C PRO A 32 3.70 -20.42 42.61
N GLU A 33 3.95 -20.49 43.94
CA GLU A 33 3.09 -19.92 45.01
C GLU A 33 2.72 -18.43 44.83
N SER A 34 3.47 -17.69 44.01
CA SER A 34 3.23 -16.26 43.70
C SER A 34 2.13 -16.01 42.65
N GLN A 35 1.61 -17.03 41.97
CA GLN A 35 0.63 -16.86 40.88
C GLN A 35 -0.79 -17.24 41.33
N LYS A 36 -1.61 -16.24 41.68
CA LYS A 36 -3.06 -16.46 41.91
C LYS A 36 -3.78 -16.63 40.57
N LEU A 37 -4.38 -17.80 40.34
CA LEU A 37 -5.24 -18.06 39.18
C LEU A 37 -6.49 -17.18 39.23
N LEU A 38 -6.70 -16.30 38.24
CA LEU A 38 -7.94 -15.55 38.10
C LEU A 38 -9.00 -16.42 37.40
N ALA A 39 -10.28 -16.14 37.64
CA ALA A 39 -11.39 -16.92 37.09
C ALA A 39 -11.48 -16.88 35.54
N GLU A 40 -10.78 -15.94 34.91
CA GLU A 40 -10.63 -15.83 33.46
C GLU A 40 -9.52 -16.73 32.89
N ASP A 41 -8.50 -17.07 33.69
CA ASP A 41 -7.36 -17.90 33.28
C ASP A 41 -7.72 -19.40 33.22
N VAL A 42 -8.75 -19.82 33.96
CA VAL A 42 -9.14 -21.23 34.10
C VAL A 42 -10.23 -21.64 33.11
N LYS A 43 -10.07 -21.24 31.85
CA LYS A 43 -11.00 -21.51 30.75
C LYS A 43 -10.22 -21.87 29.49
N THR A 44 -10.41 -23.09 29.00
CA THR A 44 -9.77 -23.57 27.77
C THR A 44 -10.75 -23.51 26.60
N ARG A 45 -10.41 -22.74 25.55
CA ARG A 45 -11.19 -22.69 24.30
C ARG A 45 -10.77 -23.85 23.39
N GLY A 46 -11.76 -24.55 22.84
CA GLY A 46 -11.57 -25.63 21.88
C GLY A 46 -12.70 -25.67 20.85
N THR A 47 -12.66 -26.69 20.00
CA THR A 47 -13.67 -26.88 18.94
C THR A 47 -14.55 -28.08 19.28
N LEU A 48 -15.86 -27.87 19.54
CA LEU A 48 -16.82 -28.96 19.59
C LEU A 48 -17.12 -29.46 18.18
N VAL A 49 -16.97 -30.77 17.97
CA VAL A 49 -17.25 -31.48 16.72
C VAL A 49 -18.18 -32.66 17.01
N THR A 50 -19.16 -32.88 16.14
CA THR A 50 -20.14 -33.98 16.25
C THR A 50 -20.16 -34.81 14.97
N GLY A 51 -20.53 -36.09 15.08
CA GLY A 51 -20.68 -37.00 13.94
C GLY A 51 -19.57 -38.05 13.77
N PHE A 52 -18.66 -38.16 14.74
CA PHE A 52 -17.63 -39.21 14.73
C PHE A 52 -18.23 -40.62 14.89
N THR A 53 -17.75 -41.56 14.09
CA THR A 53 -18.00 -42.98 14.23
C THR A 53 -17.12 -43.58 15.34
N SER A 54 -17.43 -44.80 15.79
CA SER A 54 -16.58 -45.51 16.76
C SER A 54 -15.15 -45.74 16.23
N SER A 55 -14.99 -45.86 14.91
CA SER A 55 -13.67 -46.01 14.28
C SER A 55 -12.87 -44.71 14.34
N ASP A 56 -13.50 -43.56 14.09
CA ASP A 56 -12.84 -42.25 14.18
C ASP A 56 -12.38 -41.97 15.60
N VAL A 57 -13.23 -42.30 16.58
CA VAL A 57 -12.91 -42.19 17.99
C VAL A 57 -11.73 -43.09 18.37
N THR A 58 -11.67 -44.31 17.84
CA THR A 58 -10.54 -45.23 18.08
C THR A 58 -9.24 -44.69 17.48
N ALA A 59 -9.31 -44.10 16.28
CA ALA A 59 -8.14 -43.47 15.65
C ALA A 59 -7.66 -42.25 16.45
N MET A 60 -8.57 -41.46 17.01
CA MET A 60 -8.21 -40.36 17.92
C MET A 60 -7.60 -40.87 19.23
N ASP A 61 -8.15 -41.93 19.83
CA ASP A 61 -7.56 -42.54 21.04
C ASP A 61 -6.11 -43.02 20.77
N ILE A 62 -5.83 -43.51 19.55
CA ILE A 62 -4.46 -43.88 19.12
C ILE A 62 -3.59 -42.64 18.89
N PHE A 63 -4.12 -41.60 18.24
CA PHE A 63 -3.40 -40.37 17.92
C PHE A 63 -2.95 -39.59 19.16
N GLU A 64 -3.86 -39.41 20.13
CA GLU A 64 -3.57 -38.72 21.39
C GLU A 64 -2.62 -39.52 22.29
N GLY A 65 -2.57 -40.84 22.09
CA GLY A 65 -1.63 -41.72 22.78
C GLY A 65 -1.91 -41.90 24.28
N PRO A 66 -1.02 -42.59 25.01
CA PRO A 66 -1.25 -42.96 26.41
C PRO A 66 -1.13 -41.79 27.39
N GLN A 67 -0.64 -40.63 26.94
CA GLN A 67 -0.44 -39.46 27.79
C GLN A 67 -1.76 -38.71 28.08
N TYR A 68 -2.81 -38.98 27.31
CA TYR A 68 -4.13 -38.39 27.49
C TYR A 68 -5.19 -39.44 27.83
N SER A 69 -6.19 -39.01 28.60
CA SER A 69 -7.39 -39.80 28.85
C SER A 69 -8.62 -39.06 28.37
N ARG A 70 -9.45 -39.75 27.59
CA ARG A 70 -10.73 -39.22 27.14
C ARG A 70 -11.76 -39.24 28.28
N LYS A 71 -12.14 -38.07 28.77
CA LYS A 71 -13.16 -37.90 29.84
C LYS A 71 -14.40 -37.20 29.31
N ARG A 72 -15.56 -37.51 29.90
CA ARG A 72 -16.81 -36.80 29.58
C ARG A 72 -16.94 -35.60 30.50
N LEU A 73 -16.95 -34.39 29.92
CA LEU A 73 -16.94 -33.13 30.65
C LEU A 73 -18.01 -32.17 30.14
N PRO A 74 -18.59 -31.31 31.01
CA PRO A 74 -19.50 -30.27 30.60
C PRO A 74 -18.74 -29.14 29.90
N ILE A 75 -19.15 -28.80 28.69
CA ILE A 75 -18.60 -27.70 27.89
C ILE A 75 -19.70 -26.66 27.59
N GLN A 76 -19.30 -25.39 27.54
CA GLN A 76 -20.19 -24.30 27.15
C GLN A 76 -20.02 -24.00 25.66
N THR A 77 -21.08 -24.09 24.88
CA THR A 77 -21.03 -23.77 23.44
C THR A 77 -21.18 -22.27 23.22
N LEU A 78 -20.31 -21.66 22.40
CA LEU A 78 -20.36 -20.22 22.09
C LEU A 78 -21.15 -19.91 20.82
N ASN A 79 -21.32 -20.88 19.90
CA ASN A 79 -22.11 -20.79 18.65
C ASN A 79 -22.74 -22.17 18.31
N ALA A 80 -23.74 -22.24 17.42
CA ALA A 80 -24.47 -23.47 17.03
C ALA A 80 -23.57 -24.55 16.36
N PRO A 81 -23.76 -25.89 16.53
CA PRO A 81 -22.82 -26.97 16.13
C PRO A 81 -22.63 -27.21 14.61
N ALA A 82 -21.48 -27.79 14.23
CA ALA A 82 -21.04 -28.10 12.86
C ALA A 82 -20.89 -29.60 12.78
N THR A 83 -21.39 -30.14 11.68
CA THR A 83 -21.42 -31.57 11.44
C THR A 83 -20.17 -31.97 10.68
N ILE A 84 -19.59 -33.15 10.94
CA ILE A 84 -18.43 -33.64 10.18
C ILE A 84 -18.71 -33.72 8.66
N THR A 85 -19.98 -33.86 8.27
CA THR A 85 -20.45 -33.80 6.89
C THR A 85 -20.33 -32.43 6.23
N ASP A 86 -20.09 -31.37 7.02
CA ASP A 86 -19.94 -29.99 6.55
C ASP A 86 -18.46 -29.59 6.39
N LEU A 87 -17.51 -30.50 6.68
CA LEU A 87 -16.09 -30.27 6.47
C LEU A 87 -15.72 -30.38 4.97
N PRO A 88 -14.72 -29.61 4.51
CA PRO A 88 -14.18 -29.75 3.15
C PRO A 88 -13.80 -31.20 2.83
N PRO A 89 -14.14 -31.74 1.64
CA PRO A 89 -13.89 -33.15 1.30
C PRO A 89 -12.44 -33.63 1.49
N ALA A 90 -11.47 -32.72 1.32
CA ALA A 90 -10.04 -33.00 1.51
C ALA A 90 -9.62 -33.24 2.98
N LEU A 91 -10.52 -32.99 3.94
CA LEU A 91 -10.36 -33.29 5.37
C LEU A 91 -11.19 -34.52 5.80
N SER A 92 -12.22 -34.90 5.05
CA SER A 92 -13.05 -36.07 5.35
C SER A 92 -12.61 -37.36 4.65
N ASP A 93 -11.83 -37.27 3.57
CA ASP A 93 -11.20 -38.42 2.91
C ASP A 93 -9.69 -38.20 2.67
N PRO A 94 -8.81 -38.77 3.52
CA PRO A 94 -7.37 -38.58 3.40
C PRO A 94 -6.75 -39.32 2.19
N THR A 95 -7.47 -40.23 1.53
CA THR A 95 -6.94 -40.96 0.34
C THR A 95 -6.92 -40.11 -0.93
N VAL A 96 -7.62 -38.97 -0.94
CA VAL A 96 -7.64 -38.01 -2.06
C VAL A 96 -6.32 -37.21 -2.16
N ARG A 97 -5.44 -37.29 -1.16
CA ARG A 97 -4.13 -36.61 -1.17
C ARG A 97 -3.09 -37.32 -2.05
N GLU A 98 -3.30 -38.57 -2.43
CA GLU A 98 -2.36 -39.38 -3.21
C GLU A 98 -3.02 -40.06 -4.42
N SER A 99 -3.46 -39.28 -5.39
CA SER A 99 -3.45 -39.66 -6.83
C SER A 99 -3.91 -38.42 -7.60
N THR A 100 -3.21 -37.95 -8.62
CA THR A 100 -3.02 -38.65 -9.87
C THR A 100 -1.83 -38.10 -10.65
N ASP A 101 -0.96 -39.00 -11.11
CA ASP A 101 -0.41 -38.93 -12.46
C ASP A 101 -0.79 -40.23 -13.20
N ASN A 102 -1.41 -40.02 -14.36
CA ASN A 102 -1.47 -40.88 -15.56
C ASN A 102 -2.42 -42.09 -15.72
N VAL A 103 -3.21 -41.94 -16.79
CA VAL A 103 -3.65 -42.91 -17.83
C VAL A 103 -5.02 -43.60 -17.67
N GLY A 104 -5.90 -43.33 -18.63
CA GLY A 104 -6.53 -44.41 -19.40
C GLY A 104 -8.06 -44.49 -19.44
N ALA A 105 -8.63 -43.96 -20.53
CA ALA A 105 -9.71 -44.52 -21.36
C ALA A 105 -11.03 -45.02 -20.72
N ASN A 106 -12.11 -44.43 -21.26
CA ASN A 106 -13.45 -44.98 -21.56
C ASN A 106 -14.63 -44.46 -20.73
N GLY A 107 -15.61 -43.92 -21.48
CA GLY A 107 -17.00 -44.29 -21.27
C GLY A 107 -17.92 -43.29 -20.58
N SER A 108 -18.56 -42.46 -21.39
CA SER A 108 -20.01 -42.16 -21.36
C SER A 108 -20.68 -41.61 -20.08
N GLY A 109 -21.31 -40.45 -20.25
CA GLY A 109 -22.72 -40.30 -19.82
C GLY A 109 -23.07 -39.11 -18.91
N SER A 110 -23.75 -38.13 -19.53
CA SER A 110 -24.87 -37.32 -19.01
C SER A 110 -24.64 -36.43 -17.76
N SER A 111 -24.65 -35.10 -17.95
CA SER A 111 -25.73 -34.18 -17.54
C SER A 111 -26.04 -34.20 -16.02
N SER A 112 -25.97 -33.11 -15.27
CA SER A 112 -26.66 -31.84 -15.55
C SER A 112 -26.21 -30.73 -14.59
N ASN A 113 -26.24 -29.50 -15.10
CA ASN A 113 -26.43 -28.25 -14.38
C ASN A 113 -27.25 -28.41 -13.08
N THR A 114 -26.96 -27.65 -12.03
CA THR A 114 -27.58 -26.33 -11.81
C THR A 114 -26.85 -25.60 -10.69
N ALA A 115 -26.28 -24.45 -11.01
CA ALA A 115 -25.92 -23.40 -10.07
C ALA A 115 -27.16 -22.90 -9.33
N GLN A 116 -27.08 -22.54 -8.05
CA GLN A 116 -27.80 -21.38 -7.48
C GLN A 116 -27.33 -21.14 -6.03
N LYS A 117 -26.61 -20.03 -5.84
CA LYS A 117 -27.10 -18.80 -5.19
C LYS A 117 -27.17 -18.92 -3.67
N PHE A 118 -26.20 -18.30 -2.98
CA PHE A 118 -26.52 -17.58 -1.76
C PHE A 118 -26.39 -16.08 -1.99
N ASN A 119 -27.51 -15.44 -1.73
CA ASN A 119 -27.81 -14.06 -1.96
C ASN A 119 -27.37 -13.23 -0.74
N LYS A 120 -27.12 -11.96 -1.03
CA LYS A 120 -26.94 -10.85 -0.11
C LYS A 120 -28.04 -10.77 0.98
N GLY A 121 -27.66 -10.12 2.08
CA GLY A 121 -28.56 -9.33 2.92
C GLY A 121 -28.36 -9.65 4.39
N GLY A 122 -28.06 -8.70 5.28
CA GLY A 122 -27.99 -7.26 5.17
C GLY A 122 -27.58 -6.74 6.56
N GLY A 123 -26.94 -5.57 6.60
CA GLY A 123 -26.57 -4.97 7.87
C GLY A 123 -27.76 -4.44 8.64
N GLN A 124 -27.56 -4.20 9.93
CA GLN A 124 -28.13 -3.02 10.57
C GLN A 124 -27.42 -2.70 11.88
N GLN A 125 -27.12 -1.41 12.00
CA GLN A 125 -27.15 -0.55 13.18
C GLN A 125 -27.12 -1.21 14.56
N ILE A 126 -26.08 -0.81 15.29
CA ILE A 126 -26.00 -0.85 16.75
C ILE A 126 -26.96 0.25 17.25
N ASP A 127 -28.14 -0.13 17.71
CA ASP A 127 -28.89 0.59 18.73
C ASP A 127 -29.31 -0.43 19.79
N GLU A 128 -29.10 -0.05 21.05
CA GLU A 128 -29.12 -0.90 22.24
C GLU A 128 -30.45 -1.66 22.44
N ILE A 129 -30.36 -2.99 22.61
CA ILE A 129 -31.42 -3.80 23.22
C ILE A 129 -30.79 -4.68 24.31
N ASN A 130 -31.14 -4.37 25.55
CA ASN A 130 -31.02 -5.26 26.70
C ASN A 130 -31.72 -6.61 26.45
N GLY A 131 -31.02 -7.75 26.65
CA GLY A 131 -31.63 -8.98 27.17
C GLY A 131 -31.41 -10.31 26.41
N LYS A 132 -30.70 -11.23 27.10
CA LYS A 132 -30.73 -12.72 27.07
C LYS A 132 -29.86 -13.49 26.05
N ASP A 133 -28.64 -13.73 26.53
CA ASP A 133 -27.77 -14.91 26.42
C ASP A 133 -28.48 -16.24 26.05
N ARG A 134 -27.98 -16.95 25.03
CA ARG A 134 -28.28 -18.38 24.74
C ARG A 134 -26.97 -19.18 24.67
N SER A 135 -26.23 -19.22 25.78
CA SER A 135 -25.20 -20.24 25.97
C SER A 135 -25.84 -21.52 26.50
N THR A 136 -25.52 -22.67 25.89
CA THR A 136 -25.99 -23.99 26.33
C THR A 136 -24.81 -24.84 26.79
N ASN A 137 -24.96 -25.52 27.93
CA ASN A 137 -23.99 -26.49 28.41
C ASN A 137 -24.30 -27.86 27.80
N VAL A 138 -23.29 -28.52 27.23
CA VAL A 138 -23.39 -29.84 26.59
C VAL A 138 -22.31 -30.75 27.19
N GLU A 139 -22.61 -32.03 27.40
CA GLU A 139 -21.56 -33.00 27.75
C GLU A 139 -20.84 -33.49 26.49
N ALA A 140 -19.51 -33.37 26.48
CA ALA A 140 -18.67 -33.84 25.38
C ALA A 140 -17.47 -34.65 25.90
N PHE A 141 -16.93 -35.51 25.04
CA PHE A 141 -15.65 -36.15 25.32
C PHE A 141 -14.51 -35.17 25.06
N VAL A 142 -13.58 -35.08 26.01
CA VAL A 142 -12.40 -34.21 25.98
C VAL A 142 -11.19 -35.05 26.36
N TYR A 143 -10.09 -34.90 25.62
CA TYR A 143 -8.79 -35.48 25.99
C TYR A 143 -8.11 -34.57 27.02
N VAL A 144 -7.87 -35.11 28.20
CA VAL A 144 -7.18 -34.41 29.30
C VAL A 144 -5.88 -35.13 29.62
N TRP A 145 -4.84 -34.36 29.93
CA TRP A 145 -3.51 -34.88 30.22
C TRP A 145 -3.52 -35.72 31.50
N THR A 146 -2.87 -36.88 31.45
CA THR A 146 -2.77 -37.81 32.57
C THR A 146 -1.34 -38.29 32.86
N ALA A 147 -0.37 -37.95 32.02
CA ALA A 147 1.04 -38.17 32.28
C ALA A 147 1.59 -37.20 33.35
N GLY A 148 2.89 -37.32 33.68
CA GLY A 148 3.51 -36.59 34.79
C GLY A 148 3.39 -35.08 34.65
N LEU A 149 3.15 -34.37 35.77
CA LEU A 149 3.12 -32.89 35.75
C LEU A 149 4.51 -32.29 35.55
N GLU A 150 5.56 -33.05 35.90
CA GLU A 150 6.95 -32.72 35.66
C GLU A 150 7.30 -32.60 34.17
N GLU A 151 6.50 -33.20 33.28
CA GLU A 151 6.64 -33.07 31.82
C GLU A 151 6.10 -31.74 31.30
N LEU A 152 5.43 -30.94 32.14
CA LEU A 152 4.78 -29.68 31.73
C LEU A 152 5.58 -28.45 32.17
N THR A 153 5.45 -27.37 31.42
CA THR A 153 5.92 -26.04 31.83
C THR A 153 4.99 -25.44 32.89
N PRO A 154 5.52 -24.76 33.92
CA PRO A 154 4.70 -24.21 34.99
C PRO A 154 3.78 -23.07 34.56
N GLU A 155 4.12 -22.39 33.46
CA GLU A 155 3.33 -21.29 32.91
C GLU A 155 2.09 -21.79 32.17
N ILE A 156 0.95 -21.11 32.38
CA ILE A 156 -0.26 -21.32 31.58
C ILE A 156 0.01 -20.86 30.16
N TRP A 157 -0.19 -21.77 29.22
CA TRP A 157 -0.09 -21.49 27.81
C TRP A 157 -1.43 -20.98 27.30
N SER A 158 -1.60 -19.65 27.30
CA SER A 158 -2.85 -19.03 26.87
C SER A 158 -3.16 -19.37 25.40
N PHE A 159 -4.41 -19.20 24.96
CA PHE A 159 -4.74 -19.45 23.56
C PHE A 159 -3.89 -18.61 22.61
N ALA A 160 -3.68 -17.35 22.99
CA ALA A 160 -2.87 -16.41 22.22
C ALA A 160 -1.40 -16.86 22.19
N ASP A 161 -0.84 -17.28 23.33
CA ASP A 161 0.54 -17.76 23.41
C ASP A 161 0.74 -19.07 22.65
N PHE A 162 -0.22 -20.00 22.71
CA PHE A 162 -0.21 -21.25 21.93
C PHE A 162 -0.28 -20.98 20.43
N THR A 163 -1.19 -20.11 20.01
CA THR A 163 -1.34 -19.76 18.59
C THR A 163 -0.10 -19.03 18.08
N ARG A 164 0.48 -18.14 18.89
CA ARG A 164 1.71 -17.40 18.58
C ARG A 164 2.92 -18.33 18.44
N ASP A 165 3.09 -19.26 19.38
CA ASP A 165 4.25 -20.17 19.40
C ASP A 165 4.21 -21.21 18.26
N LYS A 166 3.01 -21.62 17.81
CA LYS A 166 2.86 -22.65 16.77
C LYS A 166 2.51 -22.12 15.39
N ALA A 167 2.12 -20.85 15.25
CA ALA A 167 1.92 -20.23 13.95
C ALA A 167 3.17 -20.35 13.06
N SER A 168 4.36 -20.14 13.64
CA SER A 168 5.66 -20.28 12.96
C SER A 168 5.95 -21.70 12.48
N VAL A 169 5.62 -22.71 13.29
CA VAL A 169 5.82 -24.14 12.97
C VAL A 169 4.85 -24.62 11.90
N TRP A 170 3.58 -24.19 11.97
CA TRP A 170 2.53 -24.60 11.03
C TRP A 170 2.58 -23.86 9.68
N THR A 171 3.20 -22.69 9.64
CA THR A 171 3.27 -21.85 8.43
C THR A 171 4.69 -21.62 7.89
N GLY A 172 5.72 -22.07 8.62
CA GLY A 172 7.13 -22.01 8.22
C GLY A 172 7.76 -20.61 8.28
N THR A 173 7.19 -19.67 9.05
CA THR A 173 7.67 -18.28 9.18
C THR A 173 8.31 -18.00 10.55
N ASP A 174 9.33 -17.15 10.56
CA ASP A 174 10.09 -16.76 11.74
C ASP A 174 9.24 -15.93 12.73
N THR A 175 9.40 -16.18 14.03
CA THR A 175 8.54 -15.67 15.13
C THR A 175 8.56 -14.15 15.33
N ALA A 176 9.37 -13.40 14.56
CA ALA A 176 9.51 -11.95 14.66
C ALA A 176 8.32 -11.15 14.07
N GLU A 177 7.42 -11.76 13.29
CA GLU A 177 6.28 -11.07 12.64
C GLU A 177 5.07 -10.82 13.58
N TYR A 178 4.97 -11.46 14.74
CA TYR A 178 3.80 -11.29 15.63
C TYR A 178 3.95 -10.20 16.70
N ASP A 179 5.19 -9.81 17.07
CA ASP A 179 5.45 -8.66 17.93
C ASP A 179 5.04 -7.32 17.28
N GLU A 180 4.74 -7.31 15.98
CA GLU A 180 4.36 -6.13 15.18
C GLU A 180 2.87 -5.78 15.34
N ILE A 181 1.99 -6.78 15.49
CA ILE A 181 0.53 -6.57 15.60
C ILE A 181 0.17 -6.01 16.98
N ASP A 182 0.78 -6.51 18.06
CA ASP A 182 0.56 -5.98 19.41
C ASP A 182 1.20 -4.60 19.61
N ARG A 183 2.29 -4.27 18.92
CA ARG A 183 2.83 -2.90 18.87
C ARG A 183 1.84 -1.94 18.19
N HIS A 184 1.21 -2.35 17.09
CA HIS A 184 0.17 -1.55 16.42
C HIS A 184 -1.09 -1.36 17.28
N HIS A 185 -1.52 -2.36 18.05
CA HIS A 185 -2.67 -2.25 18.95
C HIS A 185 -2.36 -1.46 20.24
N ALA A 186 -1.16 -1.61 20.80
CA ALA A 186 -0.70 -0.83 21.95
C ALA A 186 -0.51 0.65 21.58
N PHE A 187 -0.02 0.98 20.38
CA PHE A 187 0.13 2.37 19.91
C PHE A 187 -1.22 3.06 19.71
N ARG A 188 -2.25 2.31 19.28
CA ARG A 188 -3.61 2.83 19.08
C ARG A 188 -4.35 3.12 20.39
N ASN A 189 -3.99 2.44 21.48
CA ASN A 189 -4.55 2.65 22.81
C ASN A 189 -3.73 3.61 23.69
N LEU A 190 -2.43 3.79 23.43
CA LEU A 190 -1.58 4.82 24.07
C LEU A 190 -1.82 6.22 23.51
N LEU A 191 -2.29 6.32 22.27
CA LEU A 191 -2.87 7.55 21.71
C LEU A 191 -4.37 7.56 21.98
N GLY A 192 -4.73 7.75 23.26
CA GLY A 192 -6.04 8.22 23.63
C GLY A 192 -6.41 9.40 22.71
N THR A 193 -7.59 9.31 22.11
CA THR A 193 -8.19 10.29 21.22
C THR A 193 -8.10 11.71 21.79
N ASN A 194 -7.05 12.44 21.41
CA ASN A 194 -7.04 13.90 21.36
C ASN A 194 -6.51 14.27 19.97
N HIS A 195 -7.43 14.29 19.01
CA HIS A 195 -7.28 15.10 17.81
C HIS A 195 -7.41 16.57 18.21
N ASP A 196 -6.39 17.09 18.90
CA ASP A 196 -6.17 18.52 18.90
C ASP A 196 -5.55 18.84 17.54
N ARG A 197 -6.41 19.20 16.59
CA ARG A 197 -6.01 20.00 15.45
C ARG A 197 -5.25 21.19 16.02
N VAL A 198 -3.95 21.28 15.77
CA VAL A 198 -3.19 22.51 16.03
C VAL A 198 -3.62 23.54 15.00
N ASN A 199 -4.83 24.07 15.17
CA ASN A 199 -5.25 25.34 14.61
C ASN A 199 -4.61 26.45 15.44
N GLY A 200 -3.29 26.58 15.33
CA GLY A 200 -2.55 27.76 15.76
C GLY A 200 -2.44 28.76 14.60
N PRO A 201 -2.38 30.08 14.85
CA PRO A 201 -2.03 31.04 13.81
C PRO A 201 -0.67 30.65 13.21
N ALA A 202 -0.56 30.71 11.89
CA ALA A 202 0.66 30.34 11.18
C ALA A 202 1.82 31.22 11.65
N ASP A 203 2.82 30.62 12.30
CA ASP A 203 4.08 31.31 12.62
C ASP A 203 4.83 31.67 11.32
N GLU A 204 5.18 32.94 11.16
CA GLU A 204 5.81 33.54 9.98
C GLU A 204 7.36 33.45 10.00
N SER A 205 7.93 32.88 11.05
CA SER A 205 9.36 33.02 11.37
C SER A 205 10.32 32.21 10.48
N GLY A 206 9.92 31.02 9.99
CA GLY A 206 10.84 30.05 9.38
C GLY A 206 11.76 29.36 10.39
N ASP A 207 11.32 29.26 11.65
CA ASP A 207 12.10 28.78 12.79
C ASP A 207 12.21 27.24 12.85
N GLU A 208 13.43 26.75 13.13
CA GLU A 208 13.76 25.34 13.34
C GLU A 208 13.02 24.73 14.52
N SER A 209 12.61 25.53 15.51
CA SER A 209 11.86 25.06 16.69
C SER A 209 10.53 24.39 16.34
N HIS A 210 10.00 24.64 15.14
CA HIS A 210 8.74 24.08 14.62
C HIS A 210 8.93 22.84 13.72
N ILE A 211 10.16 22.32 13.60
CA ILE A 211 10.41 21.07 12.87
C ILE A 211 10.11 19.89 13.79
N GLU A 212 9.02 19.19 13.51
CA GLU A 212 8.56 18.07 14.31
C GLU A 212 9.23 16.75 13.92
N GLY A 213 9.34 15.81 14.85
CA GLY A 213 9.85 14.47 14.53
C GLY A 213 11.37 14.36 14.30
N LYS A 214 12.14 15.47 14.40
CA LYS A 214 13.61 15.45 14.24
C LYS A 214 14.27 14.47 15.21
N ARG A 215 13.91 14.52 16.49
CA ARG A 215 14.42 13.64 17.56
C ARG A 215 13.34 12.69 18.07
N MET A 216 13.69 11.44 18.33
CA MET A 216 12.81 10.47 18.98
C MET A 216 13.67 9.46 19.76
N LYS A 217 13.33 9.21 21.02
CA LYS A 217 14.09 8.29 21.88
C LYS A 217 14.13 6.89 21.24
N GLY A 218 15.33 6.31 21.14
CA GLY A 218 15.55 4.97 20.59
C GLY A 218 15.74 4.92 19.08
N PHE A 219 15.67 6.06 18.37
CA PHE A 219 15.83 6.13 16.92
C PHE A 219 16.88 7.18 16.54
N PRO A 220 17.48 7.09 15.33
CA PRO A 220 18.41 8.11 14.86
C PRO A 220 17.70 9.47 14.69
N ASP A 221 18.44 10.56 14.93
CA ASP A 221 17.98 11.91 14.64
C ASP A 221 17.95 12.14 13.12
N PHE A 222 16.89 12.80 12.63
CA PHE A 222 16.81 13.23 11.24
C PHE A 222 17.65 14.49 10.98
N GLY A 223 17.97 14.72 9.71
CA GLY A 223 18.92 15.73 9.23
C GLY A 223 20.11 15.09 8.51
N ARG A 224 21.13 15.89 8.18
CA ARG A 224 22.24 15.50 7.27
C ARG A 224 22.94 14.19 7.63
N ASN A 225 22.99 13.83 8.90
CA ASN A 225 23.58 12.57 9.37
C ASN A 225 22.87 11.32 8.82
N MET A 226 21.64 11.44 8.34
CA MET A 226 20.94 10.35 7.66
C MET A 226 21.51 10.05 6.28
N LEU A 227 22.23 10.98 5.61
CA LEU A 227 22.83 10.78 4.29
C LEU A 227 23.73 9.54 4.20
N LYS A 228 24.35 9.12 5.31
CA LYS A 228 25.17 7.89 5.39
C LYS A 228 24.41 6.62 4.97
N PHE A 229 23.08 6.64 5.10
CA PHE A 229 22.23 5.54 4.68
C PHE A 229 21.88 5.58 3.20
N TRP A 230 22.24 6.62 2.43
CA TRP A 230 22.01 6.72 0.98
C TRP A 230 23.32 6.62 0.19
N LYS A 231 23.19 6.43 -1.13
CA LYS A 231 24.31 6.46 -2.10
C LYS A 231 24.37 7.79 -2.87
N LEU A 232 23.80 8.87 -2.33
CA LEU A 232 23.89 10.20 -2.94
C LEU A 232 25.35 10.67 -2.92
N HIS A 233 25.75 11.48 -3.91
CA HIS A 233 27.06 12.11 -3.91
C HIS A 233 27.18 13.01 -2.66
N PRO A 234 28.32 13.01 -1.93
CA PRO A 234 28.44 13.73 -0.66
C PRO A 234 28.12 15.22 -0.76
N ASP A 235 28.47 15.85 -1.88
CA ASP A 235 28.24 17.28 -2.12
C ASP A 235 26.87 17.56 -2.78
N TYR A 236 26.07 16.52 -3.08
CA TYR A 236 24.81 16.69 -3.79
C TYR A 236 23.63 17.02 -2.87
N VAL A 237 23.07 18.23 -3.00
CA VAL A 237 21.87 18.67 -2.28
C VAL A 237 20.61 18.35 -3.09
N ASN A 238 19.95 17.26 -2.71
CA ASN A 238 18.75 16.75 -3.39
C ASN A 238 17.44 17.30 -2.79
N LEU A 239 16.94 18.43 -3.32
CA LEU A 239 15.60 18.96 -3.03
C LEU A 239 14.55 18.54 -4.09
N ASN A 240 14.81 17.46 -4.84
CA ASN A 240 13.89 16.93 -5.85
C ASN A 240 13.59 15.43 -5.67
N HIS A 241 13.58 14.96 -4.42
CA HIS A 241 13.25 13.56 -4.13
C HIS A 241 11.93 13.10 -4.78
N GLY A 242 10.92 13.98 -4.86
CA GLY A 242 9.63 13.67 -5.44
C GLY A 242 9.63 13.28 -6.92
N SER A 243 10.68 13.56 -7.70
CA SER A 243 10.73 13.13 -9.11
C SER A 243 11.04 11.65 -9.28
N TYR A 244 12.17 11.19 -8.74
CA TYR A 244 12.70 9.83 -9.01
C TYR A 244 12.95 9.00 -7.75
N GLY A 245 12.83 9.61 -6.57
CA GLY A 245 13.22 9.02 -5.29
C GLY A 245 14.69 8.64 -5.20
N SER A 246 15.04 7.99 -4.09
CA SER A 246 16.35 7.38 -3.87
C SER A 246 16.23 6.34 -2.75
N ALA A 247 16.68 5.13 -3.01
CA ALA A 247 16.62 4.04 -2.04
C ALA A 247 17.84 4.09 -1.09
N PRO A 248 17.65 3.86 0.22
CA PRO A 248 18.72 3.57 1.16
C PRO A 248 19.65 2.45 0.65
N ARG A 249 20.94 2.57 1.00
CA ARG A 249 22.01 1.60 0.75
C ARG A 249 21.60 0.19 1.15
N PHE A 250 20.98 0.03 2.32
CA PHE A 250 20.47 -1.25 2.80
C PHE A 250 19.54 -1.93 1.78
N ILE A 251 18.59 -1.18 1.21
CA ILE A 251 17.63 -1.70 0.22
C ILE A 251 18.35 -2.06 -1.08
N VAL A 252 19.28 -1.20 -1.53
CA VAL A 252 20.10 -1.46 -2.73
C VAL A 252 20.90 -2.75 -2.58
N ASP A 253 21.51 -2.95 -1.41
CA ASP A 253 22.37 -4.11 -1.16
C ASP A 253 21.53 -5.40 -1.00
N ARG A 254 20.32 -5.32 -0.42
CA ARG A 254 19.35 -6.43 -0.40
C ARG A 254 18.87 -6.82 -1.79
N ALA A 255 18.56 -5.84 -2.64
CA ALA A 255 18.15 -6.11 -4.00
C ALA A 255 19.26 -6.76 -4.84
N ARG A 256 20.51 -6.36 -4.64
CA ARG A 256 21.68 -7.01 -5.28
C ARG A 256 21.83 -8.46 -4.83
N ALA A 257 21.75 -8.72 -3.53
CA ALA A 257 21.81 -10.08 -3.01
C ALA A 257 20.68 -10.96 -3.57
N LEU A 258 19.47 -10.40 -3.70
CA LEU A 258 18.36 -11.09 -4.35
C LEU A 258 18.61 -11.33 -5.84
N ALA A 259 19.20 -10.37 -6.57
CA ALA A 259 19.59 -10.57 -7.96
C ALA A 259 20.58 -11.74 -8.09
N ASP A 260 21.62 -11.76 -7.25
CA ASP A 260 22.61 -12.84 -7.22
C ASP A 260 21.95 -14.20 -6.89
N GLU A 261 20.98 -14.22 -5.97
CA GLU A 261 20.20 -15.43 -5.65
C GLU A 261 19.38 -15.90 -6.86
N ILE A 262 18.68 -14.99 -7.55
CA ILE A 262 17.89 -15.31 -8.74
C ILE A 262 18.79 -15.94 -9.81
N GLU A 263 19.95 -15.34 -10.09
CA GLU A 263 20.89 -15.85 -11.10
C GLU A 263 21.55 -17.16 -10.68
N SER A 264 21.71 -17.40 -9.37
CA SER A 264 22.24 -18.69 -8.87
C SER A 264 21.28 -19.87 -9.12
N PHE A 265 19.96 -19.62 -9.17
CA PHE A 265 18.96 -20.65 -9.43
C PHE A 265 17.66 -20.10 -10.07
N PRO A 266 17.70 -19.67 -11.35
CA PRO A 266 16.62 -18.91 -11.97
C PRO A 266 15.32 -19.70 -12.10
N ASP A 267 15.38 -20.98 -12.47
CA ASP A 267 14.19 -21.83 -12.58
C ASP A 267 13.49 -22.02 -11.24
N LYS A 268 14.23 -22.19 -10.12
CA LYS A 268 13.64 -22.31 -8.79
C LYS A 268 12.89 -21.03 -8.45
N PHE A 269 13.55 -19.88 -8.64
CA PHE A 269 12.95 -18.60 -8.32
C PHE A 269 11.70 -18.32 -9.16
N MET A 270 11.80 -18.45 -10.49
CA MET A 270 10.73 -18.11 -11.42
C MET A 270 9.55 -19.10 -11.39
N ARG A 271 9.76 -20.33 -10.90
CA ARG A 271 8.67 -21.32 -10.79
C ARG A 271 8.08 -21.44 -9.39
N ARG A 272 8.81 -21.05 -8.34
CA ARG A 272 8.41 -21.33 -6.94
C ARG A 272 8.49 -20.13 -6.02
N SER A 273 9.49 -19.25 -6.15
CA SER A 273 9.79 -18.24 -5.12
C SER A 273 9.09 -16.89 -5.34
N TRP A 274 8.96 -16.42 -6.59
CA TRP A 274 8.52 -15.05 -6.84
C TRP A 274 7.07 -14.76 -6.38
N LEU A 275 6.14 -15.70 -6.55
CA LEU A 275 4.72 -15.46 -6.26
C LEU A 275 4.44 -15.31 -4.74
N PRO A 276 4.99 -16.16 -3.85
CA PRO A 276 4.94 -15.91 -2.41
C PRO A 276 5.51 -14.55 -2.00
N LEU A 277 6.66 -14.15 -2.56
CA LEU A 277 7.30 -12.87 -2.28
C LEU A 277 6.45 -11.69 -2.76
N LEU A 278 5.88 -11.78 -3.97
CA LEU A 278 4.96 -10.78 -4.49
C LEU A 278 3.71 -10.65 -3.62
N ASN A 279 3.15 -11.78 -3.16
CA ASN A 279 2.00 -11.79 -2.27
C ASN A 279 2.29 -11.12 -0.93
N LYS A 280 3.50 -11.33 -0.37
CA LYS A 280 3.97 -10.59 0.82
C LYS A 280 3.98 -9.08 0.57
N VAL A 281 4.61 -8.63 -0.52
CA VAL A 281 4.63 -7.20 -0.90
C VAL A 281 3.22 -6.64 -1.03
N ARG A 282 2.33 -7.33 -1.74
CA ARG A 282 0.92 -6.92 -1.93
C ARG A 282 0.18 -6.82 -0.61
N HIS A 283 0.39 -7.75 0.31
CA HIS A 283 -0.27 -7.72 1.61
C HIS A 283 0.18 -6.53 2.46
N GLN A 284 1.49 -6.31 2.56
CA GLN A 284 2.06 -5.20 3.33
C GLN A 284 1.64 -3.83 2.74
N THR A 285 1.72 -3.68 1.43
CA THR A 285 1.31 -2.44 0.75
C THR A 285 -0.20 -2.20 0.76
N ALA A 286 -1.02 -3.26 0.67
CA ALA A 286 -2.47 -3.14 0.81
C ALA A 286 -2.85 -2.64 2.21
N SER A 287 -2.22 -3.22 3.24
CA SER A 287 -2.42 -2.80 4.64
C SER A 287 -2.05 -1.33 4.85
N LEU A 288 -0.95 -0.86 4.24
CA LEU A 288 -0.51 0.54 4.34
C LEU A 288 -1.51 1.55 3.77
N ILE A 289 -2.32 1.17 2.78
CA ILE A 289 -3.28 2.07 2.10
C ILE A 289 -4.74 1.75 2.43
N GLY A 290 -5.01 0.82 3.33
CA GLY A 290 -6.37 0.38 3.71
C GLY A 290 -7.07 -0.52 2.67
N ALA A 291 -6.33 -1.12 1.73
CA ALA A 291 -6.87 -2.03 0.72
C ALA A 291 -6.83 -3.50 1.17
N GLU A 292 -7.51 -4.37 0.43
CA GLU A 292 -7.28 -5.82 0.52
C GLU A 292 -6.18 -6.26 -0.45
N GLN A 293 -5.45 -7.34 -0.11
CA GLN A 293 -4.42 -7.89 -1.00
C GLN A 293 -4.98 -8.21 -2.40
N ALA A 294 -6.21 -8.72 -2.47
CA ALA A 294 -6.92 -9.07 -3.72
C ALA A 294 -7.28 -7.86 -4.60
N GLU A 295 -7.10 -6.64 -4.11
CA GLU A 295 -7.39 -5.39 -4.83
C GLU A 295 -6.13 -4.68 -5.30
N LEU A 296 -4.94 -5.24 -5.00
CA LEU A 296 -3.67 -4.59 -5.26
C LEU A 296 -2.82 -5.36 -6.24
N VAL A 297 -2.21 -4.63 -7.18
CA VAL A 297 -1.24 -5.12 -8.15
C VAL A 297 0.05 -4.28 -8.02
N ILE A 298 1.21 -4.92 -8.19
CA ILE A 298 2.50 -4.23 -8.27
C ILE A 298 2.92 -4.11 -9.74
N LEU A 299 3.28 -2.90 -10.18
CA LEU A 299 3.70 -2.60 -11.55
C LEU A 299 5.00 -1.77 -11.55
N PRO A 300 5.69 -1.63 -12.70
CA PRO A 300 6.94 -0.87 -12.74
C PRO A 300 6.79 0.61 -12.34
N ASN A 301 5.73 1.30 -12.79
CA ASN A 301 5.53 2.71 -12.47
C ASN A 301 4.09 3.15 -12.70
N ALA A 302 3.74 4.32 -12.18
CA ALA A 302 2.42 4.91 -12.30
C ALA A 302 1.98 5.11 -13.76
N THR A 303 2.89 5.56 -14.64
CA THR A 303 2.61 5.70 -16.07
C THR A 303 2.21 4.36 -16.70
N HIS A 304 2.90 3.28 -16.37
CA HIS A 304 2.58 1.93 -16.84
C HIS A 304 1.22 1.47 -16.32
N ALA A 305 0.93 1.67 -15.03
CA ALA A 305 -0.35 1.32 -14.43
C ALA A 305 -1.54 2.09 -15.05
N ILE A 306 -1.40 3.40 -15.22
CA ILE A 306 -2.42 4.24 -15.86
C ILE A 306 -2.62 3.85 -17.33
N ASN A 307 -1.54 3.54 -18.06
CA ASN A 307 -1.64 3.03 -19.42
C ASN A 307 -2.38 1.71 -19.49
N THR A 308 -2.10 0.79 -18.56
CA THR A 308 -2.83 -0.47 -18.43
C THR A 308 -4.31 -0.21 -18.20
N ILE A 309 -4.67 0.73 -17.32
CA ILE A 309 -6.06 1.13 -17.07
C ILE A 309 -6.72 1.65 -18.36
N MET A 310 -6.17 2.71 -18.93
CA MET A 310 -6.68 3.38 -20.13
C MET A 310 -6.85 2.43 -21.33
N SER A 311 -5.91 1.49 -21.52
CA SER A 311 -5.90 0.56 -22.65
C SER A 311 -6.94 -0.57 -22.54
N ASN A 312 -7.50 -0.80 -21.35
CA ASN A 312 -8.50 -1.85 -21.12
C ASN A 312 -9.90 -1.28 -20.85
N ILE A 313 -10.06 0.04 -20.81
CA ILE A 313 -11.39 0.65 -20.86
C ILE A 313 -11.95 0.47 -22.27
N THR A 314 -13.19 -0.03 -22.36
CA THR A 314 -13.95 -0.02 -23.61
C THR A 314 -14.55 1.36 -23.82
N TRP A 315 -14.03 2.06 -24.83
CA TRP A 315 -14.49 3.38 -25.23
C TRP A 315 -15.62 3.28 -26.24
N ALA A 316 -16.65 4.12 -26.08
CA ALA A 316 -17.75 4.27 -27.02
C ALA A 316 -17.76 5.69 -27.61
N GLU A 317 -18.45 5.83 -28.74
CA GLU A 317 -18.76 7.14 -29.31
C GLU A 317 -19.51 8.02 -28.29
N GLY A 318 -19.09 9.28 -28.18
CA GLY A 318 -19.60 10.23 -27.21
C GLY A 318 -18.90 10.22 -25.85
N ASP A 319 -17.95 9.31 -25.60
CA ASP A 319 -17.20 9.32 -24.34
C ASP A 319 -16.29 10.54 -24.21
N ILE A 320 -16.27 11.11 -23.01
CA ILE A 320 -15.41 12.22 -22.60
C ILE A 320 -14.46 11.73 -21.51
N ILE A 321 -13.17 12.05 -21.68
CA ILE A 321 -12.15 11.91 -20.65
C ILE A 321 -11.84 13.30 -20.09
N VAL A 322 -12.02 13.47 -18.79
CA VAL A 322 -11.75 14.74 -18.10
C VAL A 322 -10.36 14.68 -17.49
N ILE A 323 -9.54 15.69 -17.79
CA ILE A 323 -8.24 15.93 -17.17
C ILE A 323 -8.16 17.36 -16.64
N TYR A 324 -7.09 17.69 -15.93
CA TYR A 324 -6.81 19.04 -15.45
C TYR A 324 -5.61 19.62 -16.21
N SER A 325 -5.50 20.94 -16.33
CA SER A 325 -4.33 21.56 -16.97
C SER A 325 -3.01 21.32 -16.20
N THR A 326 -3.09 20.80 -14.99
CA THR A 326 -1.97 20.36 -14.15
C THR A 326 -1.71 18.85 -14.18
N THR A 327 -2.47 18.07 -14.96
CA THR A 327 -2.24 16.63 -15.12
C THR A 327 -0.82 16.36 -15.63
N TYR A 328 -0.17 15.32 -15.10
CA TYR A 328 1.19 14.95 -15.50
C TYR A 328 1.28 14.78 -17.02
N GLY A 329 2.29 15.40 -17.64
CA GLY A 329 2.38 15.54 -19.10
C GLY A 329 2.29 14.21 -19.85
N ALA A 330 2.91 13.14 -19.34
CA ALA A 330 2.83 11.82 -19.97
C ALA A 330 1.40 11.25 -19.92
N ILE A 331 0.63 11.51 -18.86
CA ILE A 331 -0.77 11.10 -18.76
C ILE A 331 -1.63 11.94 -19.70
N GLY A 332 -1.39 13.25 -19.80
CA GLY A 332 -2.06 14.11 -20.78
C GLY A 332 -1.86 13.62 -22.22
N GLN A 333 -0.61 13.29 -22.59
CA GLN A 333 -0.30 12.72 -23.91
C GLN A 333 -0.93 11.33 -24.12
N MET A 334 -1.01 10.53 -23.07
CA MET A 334 -1.68 9.22 -23.12
C MET A 334 -3.17 9.37 -23.40
N VAL A 335 -3.85 10.30 -22.73
CA VAL A 335 -5.27 10.58 -22.99
C VAL A 335 -5.45 11.10 -24.42
N LYS A 336 -4.57 11.98 -24.91
CA LYS A 336 -4.57 12.40 -26.31
C LYS A 336 -4.45 11.19 -27.25
N CYS A 337 -3.54 10.27 -26.96
CA CYS A 337 -3.35 9.05 -27.75
C CYS A 337 -4.60 8.16 -27.76
N VAL A 338 -5.34 8.07 -26.65
CA VAL A 338 -6.64 7.39 -26.60
C VAL A 338 -7.64 8.05 -27.55
N CYS A 339 -7.78 9.38 -27.50
CA CYS A 339 -8.68 10.11 -28.42
C CYS A 339 -8.27 9.95 -29.89
N ASP A 340 -6.97 9.96 -30.20
CA ASP A 340 -6.47 9.76 -31.57
C ASP A 340 -6.79 8.35 -32.11
N ARG A 341 -6.79 7.32 -31.24
CA ARG A 341 -7.14 5.93 -31.60
C ARG A 341 -8.66 5.69 -31.66
N HIS A 342 -9.45 6.53 -30.99
CA HIS A 342 -10.90 6.42 -30.91
C HIS A 342 -11.55 7.76 -31.29
N PRO A 343 -11.78 8.03 -32.59
CA PRO A 343 -12.27 9.35 -33.05
C PRO A 343 -13.60 9.82 -32.44
N GLY A 344 -14.41 8.90 -31.89
CA GLY A 344 -15.64 9.21 -31.17
C GLY A 344 -15.45 9.61 -29.69
N VAL A 345 -14.21 9.60 -29.19
CA VAL A 345 -13.84 9.97 -27.82
C VAL A 345 -13.23 11.36 -27.81
N SER A 346 -13.57 12.17 -26.82
CA SER A 346 -13.08 13.55 -26.69
C SER A 346 -12.47 13.80 -25.32
N ILE A 347 -11.65 14.86 -25.24
CA ILE A 347 -11.04 15.32 -24.00
C ILE A 347 -11.73 16.60 -23.55
N GLU A 348 -11.95 16.74 -22.24
CA GLU A 348 -12.31 18.02 -21.60
C GLU A 348 -11.22 18.35 -20.58
N VAL A 349 -10.76 19.61 -20.59
CA VAL A 349 -9.70 20.07 -19.70
C VAL A 349 -10.26 21.09 -18.72
N ILE A 350 -10.18 20.78 -17.43
CA ILE A 350 -10.46 21.74 -16.36
C ILE A 350 -9.20 22.57 -16.14
N GLU A 351 -9.29 23.86 -16.44
CA GLU A 351 -8.19 24.80 -16.23
C GLU A 351 -7.98 25.10 -14.75
N VAL A 352 -6.83 24.68 -14.20
CA VAL A 352 -6.46 24.91 -12.80
C VAL A 352 -5.30 25.89 -12.73
N LYS A 353 -5.60 27.11 -12.28
CA LYS A 353 -4.57 28.14 -12.03
C LYS A 353 -4.29 28.24 -10.54
N PHE A 354 -3.29 27.51 -10.09
CA PHE A 354 -2.73 27.74 -8.76
C PHE A 354 -2.09 29.14 -8.65
N PRO A 355 -2.25 29.80 -7.50
CA PRO A 355 -2.99 29.32 -6.32
C PRO A 355 -4.52 29.43 -6.43
N CYS A 356 -5.21 28.36 -6.07
CA CYS A 356 -6.67 28.35 -5.96
C CYS A 356 -7.12 27.44 -4.81
N PRO A 357 -8.25 27.73 -4.15
CA PRO A 357 -8.83 26.84 -3.14
C PRO A 357 -9.29 25.49 -3.74
N LYS A 358 -9.23 24.40 -2.97
CA LYS A 358 -9.70 23.07 -3.40
C LYS A 358 -11.18 23.10 -3.75
N SER A 359 -11.96 23.90 -3.02
CA SER A 359 -13.38 24.08 -3.26
C SER A 359 -13.71 24.59 -4.67
N VAL A 360 -12.82 25.38 -5.28
CA VAL A 360 -12.97 25.84 -6.67
C VAL A 360 -12.79 24.67 -7.63
N VAL A 361 -11.71 23.89 -7.48
CA VAL A 361 -11.44 22.70 -8.31
C VAL A 361 -12.57 21.67 -8.22
N VAL A 362 -13.07 21.43 -7.00
CA VAL A 362 -14.21 20.54 -6.77
C VAL A 362 -15.47 21.07 -7.46
N LYS A 363 -15.79 22.36 -7.28
CA LYS A 363 -16.97 22.98 -7.90
C LYS A 363 -16.94 22.90 -9.42
N ASP A 364 -15.79 23.16 -10.04
CA ASP A 364 -15.64 23.13 -11.50
C ASP A 364 -15.76 21.70 -12.02
N THR A 365 -15.20 20.73 -11.30
CA THR A 365 -15.36 19.30 -11.59
C THR A 365 -16.83 18.86 -11.49
N GLU A 366 -17.52 19.21 -10.39
CA GLU A 366 -18.94 18.88 -10.20
C GLU A 366 -19.82 19.56 -11.26
N SER A 367 -19.50 20.79 -11.67
CA SER A 367 -20.24 21.53 -12.71
C SER A 367 -20.11 20.85 -14.08
N LEU A 368 -18.91 20.38 -14.42
CA LEU A 368 -18.67 19.62 -15.65
C LEU A 368 -19.36 18.25 -15.63
N LEU A 369 -19.29 17.54 -14.51
CA LEU A 369 -19.95 16.24 -14.36
C LEU A 369 -21.47 16.37 -14.45
N LYS A 370 -22.07 17.38 -13.79
CA LYS A 370 -23.51 17.64 -13.84
C LYS A 370 -24.01 18.00 -15.24
N LYS A 371 -23.15 18.57 -16.09
CA LYS A 371 -23.47 18.89 -17.50
C LYS A 371 -23.66 17.63 -18.33
N TYR A 372 -22.86 16.59 -18.10
CA TYR A 372 -22.79 15.42 -18.97
C TYR A 372 -23.33 14.12 -18.36
N ASN A 373 -23.42 14.04 -17.03
CA ASN A 373 -23.74 12.81 -16.30
C ASN A 373 -24.86 13.03 -15.28
N GLY A 374 -25.69 12.01 -15.11
CA GLY A 374 -26.64 11.91 -14.01
C GLY A 374 -25.99 11.40 -12.73
N SER A 375 -26.81 11.25 -11.68
CA SER A 375 -26.37 10.67 -10.42
C SER A 375 -25.94 9.22 -10.58
N ALA A 376 -24.84 8.83 -9.92
CA ALA A 376 -24.41 7.44 -9.87
C ALA A 376 -25.38 6.58 -9.04
N VAL A 377 -25.47 5.30 -9.42
CA VAL A 377 -26.04 4.27 -8.56
C VAL A 377 -24.97 3.88 -7.51
N PRO A 378 -25.31 3.80 -6.21
CA PRO A 378 -24.36 3.40 -5.18
C PRO A 378 -23.61 2.10 -5.53
N GLY A 379 -22.28 2.13 -5.42
CA GLY A 379 -21.39 1.00 -5.71
C GLY A 379 -21.17 0.66 -7.19
N HIS A 380 -21.70 1.46 -8.14
CA HIS A 380 -21.67 1.17 -9.58
C HIS A 380 -21.23 2.36 -10.45
N ALA A 381 -20.46 3.31 -9.92
CA ALA A 381 -19.95 4.45 -10.70
C ALA A 381 -19.17 3.95 -11.94
N GLY A 382 -19.55 4.43 -13.13
CA GLY A 382 -18.91 4.05 -14.39
C GLY A 382 -19.25 2.66 -14.93
N ALA A 383 -19.98 1.84 -14.17
CA ALA A 383 -20.52 0.54 -14.55
C ALA A 383 -21.97 0.60 -15.05
N SER A 384 -22.64 1.73 -14.85
CA SER A 384 -24.00 1.94 -15.31
C SER A 384 -24.01 2.14 -16.83
N MET A 385 -24.75 1.27 -17.53
CA MET A 385 -25.34 1.62 -18.82
C MET A 385 -26.41 2.68 -18.55
N SER A 386 -26.01 3.89 -18.14
CA SER A 386 -26.96 4.94 -17.80
C SER A 386 -27.96 5.07 -18.93
N ALA A 387 -29.23 4.90 -18.58
CA ALA A 387 -30.39 4.93 -19.47
C ALA A 387 -30.62 6.30 -20.13
N VAL A 388 -29.69 7.25 -19.94
CA VAL A 388 -29.67 8.52 -20.65
C VAL A 388 -28.94 8.28 -21.97
N LYS A 389 -29.70 8.20 -23.06
CA LYS A 389 -29.20 8.39 -24.43
C LYS A 389 -28.70 9.84 -24.60
N ALA A 390 -27.63 10.21 -23.92
CA ALA A 390 -26.92 11.44 -24.21
C ALA A 390 -25.93 11.17 -25.35
N GLU A 391 -25.86 12.09 -26.32
CA GLU A 391 -24.84 12.06 -27.38
C GLU A 391 -23.42 12.10 -26.80
N LYS A 392 -23.25 12.61 -25.57
CA LYS A 392 -21.97 12.65 -24.84
C LYS A 392 -22.14 12.31 -23.36
N ARG A 393 -21.11 11.69 -22.77
CA ARG A 393 -21.01 11.41 -21.32
C ARG A 393 -19.56 11.47 -20.85
N VAL A 394 -19.32 11.91 -19.62
CA VAL A 394 -18.01 11.75 -18.97
C VAL A 394 -17.85 10.30 -18.56
N LYS A 395 -16.93 9.58 -19.20
CA LYS A 395 -16.67 8.17 -18.87
C LYS A 395 -15.65 8.05 -17.74
N MET A 396 -14.65 8.93 -17.72
CA MET A 396 -13.58 8.90 -16.73
C MET A 396 -13.09 10.32 -16.41
N VAL A 397 -12.80 10.54 -15.12
CA VAL A 397 -12.07 11.70 -14.61
C VAL A 397 -10.70 11.23 -14.11
N VAL A 398 -9.63 11.79 -14.68
CA VAL A 398 -8.26 11.56 -14.21
C VAL A 398 -7.92 12.67 -13.22
N VAL A 399 -7.78 12.30 -11.96
CA VAL A 399 -7.56 13.22 -10.85
C VAL A 399 -6.18 12.97 -10.25
N ASP A 400 -5.48 14.03 -9.85
CA ASP A 400 -4.34 13.87 -8.93
C ASP A 400 -4.88 13.45 -7.54
N ALA A 401 -4.03 12.95 -6.64
CA ALA A 401 -4.33 12.43 -5.29
C ALA A 401 -5.15 13.35 -4.36
N ILE A 402 -5.53 14.53 -4.84
CA ILE A 402 -6.18 15.62 -4.12
C ILE A 402 -7.72 15.55 -4.24
N SER A 403 -8.30 14.76 -5.15
CA SER A 403 -9.77 14.69 -5.30
C SER A 403 -10.42 13.53 -4.56
N SER A 404 -11.54 13.82 -3.90
CA SER A 404 -12.53 12.82 -3.49
C SER A 404 -13.16 12.17 -4.73
N ASN A 405 -13.56 10.90 -4.63
CA ASN A 405 -14.28 10.18 -5.68
C ASN A 405 -15.47 11.01 -6.22
N PRO A 406 -15.63 11.15 -7.56
CA PRO A 406 -16.82 11.71 -8.18
C PRO A 406 -18.10 10.89 -7.94
N GLY A 407 -18.08 9.79 -7.16
CA GLY A 407 -19.14 8.78 -6.96
C GLY A 407 -20.57 9.24 -6.64
N LYS A 408 -20.81 10.55 -6.58
CA LYS A 408 -22.14 11.15 -6.79
C LYS A 408 -22.62 11.07 -8.25
N TYR A 409 -21.71 10.97 -9.22
CA TYR A 409 -21.96 10.99 -10.66
C TYR A 409 -21.46 9.72 -11.33
N ASP A 410 -22.13 9.30 -12.39
CA ASP A 410 -21.82 8.06 -13.11
C ASP A 410 -20.57 8.18 -14.01
N ALA A 411 -19.40 8.34 -13.40
CA ALA A 411 -18.10 8.45 -14.08
C ALA A 411 -17.03 7.67 -13.31
N LEU A 412 -16.11 7.02 -14.03
CA LEU A 412 -14.96 6.34 -13.44
C LEU A 412 -13.97 7.37 -12.87
N SER A 413 -13.38 7.02 -11.75
CA SER A 413 -12.33 7.81 -11.10
C SER A 413 -10.99 7.13 -11.19
N LEU A 414 -10.06 7.76 -11.91
CA LEU A 414 -8.66 7.35 -11.98
C LEU A 414 -7.81 8.33 -11.20
N VAL A 415 -7.36 7.91 -10.03
CA VAL A 415 -6.50 8.72 -9.17
C VAL A 415 -5.03 8.44 -9.50
N ASP A 416 -4.39 9.38 -10.19
CA ASP A 416 -2.92 9.44 -10.31
C ASP A 416 -2.36 9.96 -8.99
N ALA A 417 -1.96 9.03 -8.14
CA ALA A 417 -1.40 9.28 -6.82
C ALA A 417 0.09 8.95 -6.74
N ALA A 418 0.82 9.18 -7.85
CA ALA A 418 2.27 8.94 -7.89
C ALA A 418 3.03 9.61 -6.73
N HIS A 419 2.51 10.70 -6.19
CA HIS A 419 3.04 11.45 -5.05
C HIS A 419 2.32 11.15 -3.71
N ALA A 420 1.71 9.99 -3.50
CA ALA A 420 0.97 9.72 -2.24
C ALA A 420 1.67 8.77 -1.27
N ILE A 421 1.90 7.51 -1.65
CA ILE A 421 2.37 6.46 -0.74
C ILE A 421 3.73 6.81 -0.12
N GLY A 422 3.84 6.78 1.21
CA GLY A 422 5.03 7.20 1.97
C GLY A 422 5.19 8.72 2.15
N GLN A 423 4.37 9.53 1.47
CA GLN A 423 4.32 10.98 1.63
C GLN A 423 3.21 11.43 2.57
N ILE A 424 1.99 10.94 2.36
CA ILE A 424 0.77 11.27 3.10
C ILE A 424 0.09 9.99 3.61
N LYS A 425 -0.80 10.11 4.60
CA LYS A 425 -1.68 9.00 4.99
C LYS A 425 -2.67 8.71 3.87
N VAL A 426 -2.79 7.44 3.50
CA VAL A 426 -3.67 6.98 2.43
C VAL A 426 -4.69 5.99 3.00
N ASP A 427 -5.95 6.20 2.61
CA ASP A 427 -7.03 5.24 2.83
C ASP A 427 -7.88 5.19 1.56
N VAL A 428 -7.63 4.19 0.71
CA VAL A 428 -8.31 4.06 -0.58
C VAL A 428 -9.77 3.65 -0.44
N LYS A 429 -10.16 3.06 0.70
CA LYS A 429 -11.55 2.71 1.00
C LYS A 429 -12.35 3.94 1.38
N LYS A 430 -11.75 4.84 2.17
CA LYS A 430 -12.32 6.15 2.47
C LYS A 430 -12.39 7.04 1.22
N ALA A 431 -11.39 6.97 0.36
CA ALA A 431 -11.40 7.70 -0.92
C ALA A 431 -12.48 7.16 -1.87
N ASP A 432 -12.77 5.85 -1.83
CA ASP A 432 -13.75 5.11 -2.63
C ASP A 432 -13.57 5.29 -4.15
N CYS A 433 -12.35 5.44 -4.63
CA CYS A 433 -12.06 5.57 -6.06
C CYS A 433 -12.13 4.22 -6.81
N ASP A 434 -12.29 4.28 -8.14
CA ASP A 434 -12.36 3.09 -9.00
C ASP A 434 -10.98 2.59 -9.40
N PHE A 435 -10.00 3.48 -9.46
CA PHE A 435 -8.58 3.16 -9.65
C PHE A 435 -7.73 4.14 -8.86
N TRP A 436 -6.67 3.63 -8.23
CA TRP A 436 -5.67 4.45 -7.55
C TRP A 436 -4.27 3.92 -7.81
N VAL A 437 -3.36 4.80 -8.19
CA VAL A 437 -2.03 4.41 -8.66
C VAL A 437 -0.96 5.23 -7.95
N ALA A 438 0.03 4.61 -7.33
CA ALA A 438 1.12 5.33 -6.66
C ALA A 438 2.50 4.70 -6.89
N ASN A 439 3.55 5.53 -6.91
CA ASN A 439 4.93 5.07 -7.02
C ASN A 439 5.54 4.82 -5.64
N CYS A 440 5.87 3.57 -5.34
CA CYS A 440 6.64 3.22 -4.14
C CYS A 440 8.08 3.75 -4.22
N HIS A 441 8.64 3.84 -5.42
CA HIS A 441 10.01 4.28 -5.61
C HIS A 441 10.26 5.78 -5.45
N LYS A 442 9.21 6.57 -5.22
CA LYS A 442 9.34 7.98 -4.85
C LYS A 442 9.52 8.05 -3.34
N TRP A 443 8.42 8.23 -2.60
CA TRP A 443 8.46 8.59 -1.18
C TRP A 443 8.55 7.40 -0.21
N LEU A 444 8.26 6.18 -0.69
CA LEU A 444 8.35 4.97 0.13
C LEU A 444 9.76 4.38 0.15
N TYR A 445 10.73 4.96 -0.57
CA TYR A 445 12.13 4.53 -0.65
C TYR A 445 12.41 3.20 -1.36
N ALA A 446 11.42 2.59 -2.00
CA ALA A 446 11.65 1.42 -2.82
C ALA A 446 12.61 1.74 -3.99
N LEU A 447 13.22 0.70 -4.57
CA LEU A 447 13.98 0.87 -5.81
C LEU A 447 13.05 1.32 -6.94
N ARG A 448 13.61 2.12 -7.86
CA ARG A 448 12.95 2.52 -9.10
C ARG A 448 12.43 1.29 -9.83
N ALA A 449 11.32 1.48 -10.55
CA ALA A 449 10.51 0.40 -11.11
C ALA A 449 9.63 -0.34 -10.08
N ALA A 450 9.10 0.36 -9.08
CA ALA A 450 8.07 -0.16 -8.18
C ALA A 450 6.91 0.84 -7.98
N ALA A 451 5.68 0.37 -8.23
CA ALA A 451 4.42 1.10 -8.06
C ALA A 451 3.29 0.15 -7.68
N VAL A 452 2.26 0.69 -7.05
CA VAL A 452 1.03 -0.01 -6.67
C VAL A 452 -0.13 0.51 -7.52
N MET A 453 -1.00 -0.40 -7.93
CA MET A 453 -2.28 -0.11 -8.56
C MET A 453 -3.37 -0.80 -7.76
N TYR A 454 -4.26 0.00 -7.18
CA TYR A 454 -5.45 -0.44 -6.49
C TYR A 454 -6.65 -0.41 -7.44
N VAL A 455 -7.42 -1.50 -7.43
CA VAL A 455 -8.69 -1.66 -8.13
C VAL A 455 -9.66 -2.35 -7.18
N PRO A 456 -10.75 -1.70 -6.74
CA PRO A 456 -11.67 -2.32 -5.79
C PRO A 456 -12.40 -3.50 -6.43
N ILE A 457 -12.83 -4.46 -5.61
CA ILE A 457 -13.57 -5.65 -6.08
C ILE A 457 -14.82 -5.28 -6.88
N ARG A 458 -15.48 -4.14 -6.61
CA ARG A 458 -16.66 -3.72 -7.37
C ARG A 458 -16.36 -3.33 -8.82
N THR A 459 -15.13 -2.90 -9.14
CA THR A 459 -14.78 -2.41 -10.48
C THR A 459 -14.46 -3.57 -11.42
N SER A 460 -15.43 -3.96 -12.26
CA SER A 460 -15.22 -4.94 -13.32
C SER A 460 -14.31 -4.35 -14.40
N PHE A 461 -13.01 -4.66 -14.33
CA PHE A 461 -12.00 -4.20 -15.27
C PHE A 461 -11.62 -5.34 -16.23
N ALA A 462 -11.54 -5.02 -17.54
CA ALA A 462 -11.24 -6.01 -18.57
C ALA A 462 -9.79 -6.49 -18.48
N ARG A 463 -9.59 -7.77 -18.80
CA ARG A 463 -8.32 -8.51 -18.70
C ARG A 463 -7.25 -7.89 -19.62
N PRO A 464 -5.97 -7.80 -19.18
CA PRO A 464 -4.90 -7.24 -19.99
C PRO A 464 -4.70 -8.05 -21.28
N SER A 465 -4.48 -7.34 -22.39
CA SER A 465 -4.25 -7.90 -23.72
C SER A 465 -2.96 -8.73 -23.87
N LEU A 466 -2.04 -8.61 -22.91
CA LEU A 466 -0.69 -9.18 -22.98
C LEU A 466 -0.57 -10.62 -22.47
N LEU A 467 -1.66 -11.25 -21.98
CA LEU A 467 -1.56 -12.61 -21.42
C LEU A 467 -2.35 -13.70 -22.11
N ARG A 468 -1.62 -14.80 -22.23
CA ARG A 468 -1.98 -16.14 -22.68
C ARG A 468 -3.27 -16.63 -22.04
N ARG A 469 -4.05 -17.31 -22.87
CA ARG A 469 -5.22 -18.13 -22.50
C ARG A 469 -4.74 -19.37 -21.75
N ASP A 470 -4.22 -19.24 -20.53
CA ASP A 470 -3.96 -20.42 -19.69
C ASP A 470 -5.22 -20.76 -18.88
N THR A 471 -5.81 -21.86 -19.32
CA THR A 471 -7.07 -22.44 -18.90
C THR A 471 -6.96 -23.10 -17.52
N ASN A 472 -7.98 -22.91 -16.68
CA ASN A 472 -8.44 -23.88 -15.68
C ASN A 472 -7.43 -24.41 -14.65
N ARG A 473 -6.78 -23.54 -13.87
CA ARG A 473 -6.17 -23.97 -12.60
C ARG A 473 -6.53 -23.01 -11.45
N HIS A 474 -7.40 -23.50 -10.57
CA HIS A 474 -7.76 -22.99 -9.24
C HIS A 474 -8.73 -21.78 -9.16
N GLY A 475 -9.71 -21.91 -8.28
CA GLY A 475 -10.81 -20.97 -8.08
C GLY A 475 -10.43 -19.67 -7.36
N ILE A 476 -11.34 -18.69 -7.44
CA ILE A 476 -11.38 -17.39 -6.74
C ILE A 476 -10.31 -16.33 -7.13
N GLN A 477 -9.14 -16.70 -7.65
CA GLN A 477 -8.04 -15.74 -7.97
C GLN A 477 -8.10 -15.04 -9.36
N GLN A 478 -9.22 -15.09 -10.08
CA GLN A 478 -9.26 -14.74 -11.53
C GLN A 478 -9.07 -13.25 -11.91
N ARG A 479 -8.92 -12.31 -10.96
CA ARG A 479 -8.87 -10.85 -11.24
C ARG A 479 -7.50 -10.22 -11.13
N VAL A 480 -6.70 -10.63 -10.14
CA VAL A 480 -5.30 -10.18 -10.00
C VAL A 480 -4.37 -11.10 -10.78
N SER A 481 -4.72 -12.38 -10.95
CA SER A 481 -3.94 -13.36 -11.69
C SER A 481 -3.45 -12.90 -13.07
N PRO A 482 -4.21 -12.15 -13.90
CA PRO A 482 -3.72 -11.60 -15.15
C PRO A 482 -2.72 -10.44 -15.01
N TYR A 483 -2.45 -9.92 -13.83
CA TYR A 483 -1.44 -8.89 -13.60
C TYR A 483 -0.32 -9.36 -12.67
N GLU A 484 -0.40 -10.58 -12.14
CA GLU A 484 0.65 -11.18 -11.33
C GLU A 484 1.89 -11.50 -12.17
N TRP A 485 1.68 -12.01 -13.40
CA TRP A 485 2.76 -12.30 -14.33
C TRP A 485 2.60 -11.52 -15.62
N THR A 486 3.34 -10.44 -15.83
CA THR A 486 3.29 -9.62 -17.04
C THR A 486 4.45 -9.86 -18.00
N GLY A 487 5.08 -11.04 -17.91
CA GLY A 487 6.29 -11.40 -18.64
C GLY A 487 7.52 -11.48 -17.73
N THR A 488 8.58 -12.11 -18.23
CA THR A 488 9.87 -12.23 -17.55
C THR A 488 10.47 -10.84 -17.35
N GLN A 489 10.78 -10.48 -16.10
CA GLN A 489 11.33 -9.18 -15.72
C GLN A 489 12.21 -9.30 -14.47
N ASP A 490 12.92 -8.23 -14.12
CA ASP A 490 13.63 -8.12 -12.85
C ASP A 490 12.64 -7.86 -11.70
N TRP A 491 12.53 -8.83 -10.78
CA TRP A 491 11.62 -8.79 -9.64
C TRP A 491 12.19 -8.05 -8.42
N THR A 492 13.49 -7.77 -8.41
CA THR A 492 14.18 -7.20 -7.24
C THR A 492 13.60 -5.85 -6.83
N SER A 493 13.19 -5.05 -7.82
CA SER A 493 12.58 -3.74 -7.58
C SER A 493 11.22 -3.87 -6.88
N PHE A 494 10.41 -4.87 -7.22
CA PHE A 494 9.12 -5.08 -6.55
C PHE A 494 9.31 -5.51 -5.10
N PHE A 495 10.27 -6.39 -4.84
CA PHE A 495 10.50 -6.94 -3.50
C PHE A 495 11.25 -5.96 -2.60
N SER A 496 11.93 -4.97 -3.19
CA SER A 496 12.53 -3.85 -2.45
C SER A 496 11.50 -3.05 -1.63
N VAL A 497 10.21 -3.12 -1.97
CA VAL A 497 9.14 -2.45 -1.22
C VAL A 497 9.06 -2.96 0.22
N THR A 498 9.19 -4.27 0.45
CA THR A 498 9.23 -4.85 1.80
C THR A 498 10.39 -4.27 2.61
N HIS A 499 11.59 -4.22 2.03
CA HIS A 499 12.76 -3.63 2.68
C HIS A 499 12.63 -2.13 2.93
N ALA A 500 11.84 -1.43 2.11
CA ALA A 500 11.54 -0.03 2.29
C ALA A 500 10.65 0.19 3.51
N LEU A 501 9.63 -0.64 3.70
CA LEU A 501 8.77 -0.63 4.88
C LEU A 501 9.57 -0.95 6.15
N GLU A 502 10.40 -1.99 6.12
CA GLU A 502 11.30 -2.36 7.23
C GLU A 502 12.23 -1.20 7.61
N PHE A 503 12.86 -0.55 6.63
CA PHE A 503 13.77 0.56 6.88
C PHE A 503 13.02 1.76 7.48
N ARG A 504 11.85 2.11 6.95
CA ARG A 504 11.05 3.23 7.43
C ARG A 504 10.57 3.01 8.86
N GLU A 505 10.18 1.79 9.21
CA GLU A 505 9.86 1.42 10.58
C GLU A 505 11.09 1.53 11.50
N SER A 506 12.25 1.06 11.04
CA SER A 506 13.51 1.13 11.82
C SER A 506 13.99 2.53 12.16
N ILE A 507 13.48 3.57 11.49
CA ILE A 507 13.82 4.99 11.74
C ILE A 507 12.70 5.74 12.45
N GLY A 508 11.67 5.05 12.94
CA GLY A 508 10.59 5.63 13.77
C GLY A 508 9.23 5.72 13.08
N GLY A 509 9.06 5.02 11.94
CA GLY A 509 7.77 4.80 11.30
C GLY A 509 7.22 5.98 10.48
N GLU A 510 6.15 5.69 9.75
CA GLU A 510 5.51 6.60 8.79
C GLU A 510 5.18 7.96 9.38
N ASP A 511 4.52 7.97 10.54
CA ASP A 511 4.03 9.17 11.20
C ASP A 511 5.15 10.17 11.54
N ARG A 512 6.30 9.66 11.98
CA ARG A 512 7.48 10.48 12.29
C ARG A 512 8.09 11.07 11.02
N ILE A 513 8.25 10.24 9.99
CA ILE A 513 8.81 10.64 8.70
C ILE A 513 7.95 11.73 8.04
N MET A 514 6.64 11.49 7.98
CA MET A 514 5.69 12.42 7.35
C MET A 514 5.70 13.78 8.06
N ARG A 515 5.62 13.81 9.41
CA ARG A 515 5.67 15.07 10.18
C ARG A 515 6.97 15.85 9.98
N TYR A 516 8.11 15.17 10.04
CA TYR A 516 9.41 15.83 9.85
C TYR A 516 9.53 16.44 8.46
N CYS A 517 9.29 15.65 7.43
CA CYS A 517 9.43 16.13 6.07
C CYS A 517 8.39 17.23 5.75
N HIS A 518 7.14 17.10 6.24
CA HIS A 518 6.12 18.13 6.05
C HIS A 518 6.51 19.46 6.71
N THR A 519 6.83 19.44 8.00
CA THR A 519 7.21 20.66 8.74
C THR A 519 8.47 21.29 8.18
N LEU A 520 9.47 20.48 7.81
CA LEU A 520 10.68 20.96 7.13
C LEU A 520 10.36 21.62 5.77
N ALA A 521 9.50 21.01 4.95
CA ALA A 521 9.12 21.57 3.66
C ALA A 521 8.43 22.93 3.83
N VAL A 522 7.47 23.02 4.75
CA VAL A 522 6.73 24.26 5.06
C VAL A 522 7.68 25.37 5.54
N GLN A 523 8.55 25.07 6.50
CA GLN A 523 9.47 26.07 7.05
C GLN A 523 10.54 26.48 6.01
N GLY A 524 11.06 25.54 5.23
CA GLY A 524 11.98 25.82 4.12
C GLY A 524 11.36 26.72 3.05
N GLY A 525 10.11 26.45 2.68
CA GLY A 525 9.35 27.31 1.77
C GLY A 525 9.17 28.73 2.29
N LYS A 526 8.73 28.89 3.56
CA LYS A 526 8.58 30.21 4.21
C LYS A 526 9.91 30.98 4.23
N ARG A 527 11.00 30.29 4.56
CA ARG A 527 12.35 30.88 4.60
C ARG A 527 12.78 31.43 3.24
N LEU A 528 12.56 30.67 2.17
CA LEU A 528 12.82 31.11 0.79
C LEU A 528 11.93 32.28 0.36
N ALA A 529 10.64 32.22 0.67
CA ALA A 529 9.70 33.28 0.33
C ALA A 529 10.06 34.61 0.98
N LYS A 530 10.42 34.57 2.27
CA LYS A 530 10.92 35.73 3.02
C LYS A 530 12.20 36.29 2.39
N LYS A 531 13.14 35.42 2.05
CA LYS A 531 14.43 35.80 1.43
C LYS A 531 14.25 36.51 0.10
N TRP A 532 13.33 36.03 -0.74
CA TRP A 532 13.07 36.63 -2.04
C TRP A 532 12.07 37.79 -2.00
N VAL A 533 11.56 38.14 -0.82
CA VAL A 533 10.52 39.17 -0.63
C VAL A 533 9.28 38.88 -1.51
N ILE A 534 8.97 37.59 -1.66
CA ILE A 534 7.87 37.11 -2.48
C ILE A 534 6.68 36.80 -1.57
N GLN A 535 5.54 37.42 -1.85
CA GLN A 535 4.30 37.16 -1.11
C GLN A 535 3.66 35.81 -1.49
N GLU A 536 4.01 35.24 -2.65
CA GLU A 536 3.45 33.98 -3.16
C GLU A 536 4.37 32.78 -2.92
N CYS A 537 4.26 32.18 -1.74
CA CYS A 537 4.78 30.86 -1.42
C CYS A 537 3.64 29.86 -1.33
N PHE A 538 3.63 28.82 -2.16
CA PHE A 538 2.65 27.75 -2.07
C PHE A 538 3.24 26.47 -1.50
N SER A 539 3.12 26.32 -0.18
CA SER A 539 2.58 25.09 0.42
C SER A 539 1.05 25.19 0.63
N LEU A 540 0.45 26.33 0.28
CA LEU A 540 -0.88 26.76 0.70
C LEU A 540 -1.98 26.36 -0.31
N LEU A 541 -2.25 25.07 -0.41
CA LEU A 541 -3.60 24.67 -0.04
C LEU A 541 -3.51 24.39 1.45
N ARG A 542 -4.07 25.24 2.31
CA ARG A 542 -4.38 24.91 3.72
C ARG A 542 -5.36 23.70 3.85
N GLU A 543 -5.50 22.93 2.78
CA GLU A 543 -6.48 21.87 2.57
C GLU A 543 -5.82 20.58 2.04
N ILE A 544 -4.49 20.59 1.77
CA ILE A 544 -3.68 19.39 1.60
C ILE A 544 -2.67 19.39 2.74
N ASP A 545 -3.18 19.12 3.92
CA ASP A 545 -2.36 18.85 5.09
C ASP A 545 -1.44 17.65 4.75
N ASP A 546 -0.17 17.72 5.14
CA ASP A 546 0.80 16.60 5.15
C ASP A 546 1.70 16.35 3.92
N VAL A 547 1.71 17.18 2.85
CA VAL A 547 2.69 16.98 1.75
C VAL A 547 4.12 17.41 2.12
N GLN A 548 5.11 16.72 1.58
CA GLN A 548 6.54 16.93 1.82
C GLN A 548 7.18 17.79 0.72
N GLN A 549 6.37 18.55 -0.02
CA GLN A 549 6.80 19.41 -1.12
C GLN A 549 6.23 20.82 -0.97
N VAL A 550 7.00 21.82 -1.37
CA VAL A 550 6.58 23.22 -1.44
C VAL A 550 6.99 23.86 -2.75
N ASN A 551 6.16 24.77 -3.26
CA ASN A 551 6.43 25.54 -4.45
C ASN A 551 6.62 27.00 -4.07
N VAL A 552 7.70 27.61 -4.53
CA VAL A 552 8.00 29.01 -4.26
C VAL A 552 8.17 29.72 -5.60
N ALA A 553 7.47 30.84 -5.81
CA ALA A 553 7.69 31.63 -7.01
C ALA A 553 9.14 32.15 -7.03
N LEU A 554 9.75 32.23 -8.21
CA LEU A 554 11.11 32.74 -8.37
C LEU A 554 11.09 34.28 -8.57
N PRO A 555 12.05 35.03 -7.98
CA PRO A 555 12.04 36.48 -8.02
C PRO A 555 12.51 37.04 -9.36
N ASP A 556 11.72 37.96 -9.93
CA ASP A 556 12.09 38.84 -11.04
C ASP A 556 12.71 38.12 -12.25
N VAL A 557 12.14 36.97 -12.64
CA VAL A 557 12.52 36.25 -13.86
C VAL A 557 11.71 36.82 -15.03
N PRO A 558 12.34 37.34 -16.10
CA PRO A 558 11.63 37.92 -17.23
C PRO A 558 10.79 36.86 -17.94
N ASP A 559 9.58 37.24 -18.35
CA ASP A 559 8.70 36.37 -19.12
C ASP A 559 9.34 36.03 -20.48
N PRO A 560 9.38 34.74 -20.85
CA PRO A 560 9.91 34.34 -22.15
C PRO A 560 8.98 34.82 -23.27
N LYS A 561 9.54 35.34 -24.36
CA LYS A 561 8.80 35.86 -25.53
C LYS A 561 8.14 34.74 -26.33
N ASN A 562 8.69 33.54 -26.26
CA ASN A 562 8.21 32.35 -26.97
C ASN A 562 8.68 31.07 -26.27
N LEU A 563 8.23 29.92 -26.77
CA LEU A 563 8.57 28.61 -26.20
C LEU A 563 10.08 28.33 -26.25
N GLU A 564 10.79 28.78 -27.28
CA GLU A 564 12.24 28.57 -27.41
C GLU A 564 13.03 29.30 -26.32
N GLU A 565 12.68 30.56 -26.02
CA GLU A 565 13.26 31.29 -24.90
C GLU A 565 12.89 30.66 -23.56
N GLN A 566 11.65 30.16 -23.41
CA GLN A 566 11.25 29.42 -22.20
C GLN A 566 12.12 28.16 -22.00
N PHE A 567 12.43 27.41 -23.06
CA PHE A 567 13.33 26.26 -22.97
C PHE A 567 14.76 26.66 -22.66
N ARG A 568 15.28 27.77 -23.23
CA ARG A 568 16.61 28.29 -22.87
C ARG A 568 16.69 28.70 -21.40
N GLN A 569 15.68 29.40 -20.89
CA GLN A 569 15.58 29.72 -19.46
C GLN A 569 15.55 28.45 -18.60
N LEU A 570 14.74 27.45 -18.98
CA LEU A 570 14.67 26.16 -18.27
C LEU A 570 16.04 25.47 -18.21
N ARG A 571 16.73 25.37 -19.35
CA ARG A 571 18.07 24.77 -19.42
C ARG A 571 19.11 25.55 -18.62
N TYR A 572 19.02 26.88 -18.63
CA TYR A 572 19.89 27.71 -17.82
C TYR A 572 19.70 27.44 -16.32
N PHE A 573 18.46 27.28 -15.86
CA PHE A 573 18.19 26.83 -14.49
C PHE A 573 18.78 25.45 -14.19
N GLU A 574 18.50 24.45 -15.03
CA GLU A 574 18.99 23.08 -14.82
C GLU A 574 20.53 23.04 -14.76
N ASN A 575 21.20 23.66 -15.73
CA ASN A 575 22.66 23.71 -15.79
C ASN A 575 23.26 24.41 -14.56
N GLY A 576 22.70 25.57 -14.18
CA GLY A 576 23.19 26.33 -13.03
C GLY A 576 23.05 25.56 -11.70
N LEU A 577 21.97 24.79 -11.56
CA LEU A 577 21.75 23.93 -10.40
C LEU A 577 22.71 22.73 -10.39
N PHE A 578 22.86 22.03 -11.52
CA PHE A 578 23.78 20.89 -11.63
C PHE A 578 25.25 21.28 -11.45
N GLN A 579 25.68 22.45 -11.94
CA GLN A 579 27.03 22.99 -11.72
C GLN A 579 27.33 23.25 -10.23
N ARG A 580 26.29 23.38 -9.40
CA ARG A 580 26.38 23.58 -7.95
C ARG A 580 25.98 22.32 -7.18
N ASP A 581 26.02 21.15 -7.82
CA ASP A 581 25.64 19.87 -7.24
C ASP A 581 24.32 19.94 -6.44
N CYS A 582 23.31 20.61 -6.98
CA CYS A 582 21.99 20.64 -6.35
C CYS A 582 20.89 20.56 -7.38
N PHE A 583 19.68 20.20 -6.93
CA PHE A 583 18.53 20.25 -7.81
C PHE A 583 17.23 20.41 -7.05
N ALA A 584 16.45 21.40 -7.47
CA ALA A 584 15.02 21.52 -7.26
C ALA A 584 14.44 21.90 -8.64
N PRO A 585 13.31 21.32 -9.09
CA PRO A 585 12.84 21.55 -10.45
C PRO A 585 12.21 22.94 -10.59
N PRO A 586 12.72 23.78 -11.52
CA PRO A 586 12.02 24.96 -11.99
C PRO A 586 10.87 24.55 -12.91
N TYR A 587 9.76 25.28 -12.86
CA TYR A 587 8.66 25.10 -13.80
C TYR A 587 7.91 26.42 -14.01
N ARG A 588 7.26 26.56 -15.16
CA ARG A 588 6.44 27.74 -15.47
C ARG A 588 4.96 27.40 -15.31
N HIS A 589 4.25 28.20 -14.54
CA HIS A 589 2.83 28.03 -14.26
C HIS A 589 2.15 29.38 -14.04
N ALA A 590 0.94 29.53 -14.59
CA ALA A 590 0.14 30.76 -14.49
C ALA A 590 0.92 32.04 -14.83
N GLY A 591 1.80 31.98 -15.83
CA GLY A 591 2.58 33.15 -16.27
C GLY A 591 3.81 33.46 -15.42
N ARG A 592 4.19 32.61 -14.47
CA ARG A 592 5.33 32.84 -13.57
C ARG A 592 6.25 31.63 -13.50
N TRP A 593 7.51 31.85 -13.17
CA TRP A 593 8.45 30.80 -12.82
C TRP A 593 8.33 30.44 -11.34
N TRP A 594 8.36 29.15 -11.07
CA TRP A 594 8.28 28.53 -9.76
C TRP A 594 9.40 27.52 -9.60
N ALA A 595 9.80 27.26 -8.36
CA ALA A 595 10.66 26.15 -8.01
C ALA A 595 9.95 25.26 -6.99
N ARG A 596 9.97 23.95 -7.21
CA ARG A 596 9.41 22.95 -6.29
C ARG A 596 10.51 22.32 -5.46
N PHE A 597 10.43 22.43 -4.15
CA PHE A 597 11.37 21.85 -3.20
C PHE A 597 10.72 20.65 -2.51
N SER A 598 11.47 19.56 -2.33
CA SER A 598 11.02 18.31 -1.73
C SER A 598 11.86 18.01 -0.49
N ALA A 599 11.25 18.07 0.69
CA ALA A 599 11.91 17.74 1.94
C ALA A 599 12.05 16.22 2.13
N GLN A 600 13.07 15.83 2.89
CA GLN A 600 13.40 14.44 3.18
C GLN A 600 14.12 14.31 4.53
N VAL A 601 14.15 13.09 5.07
CA VAL A 601 14.70 12.79 6.41
C VAL A 601 16.19 13.10 6.57
N TRP A 602 16.90 13.32 5.46
CA TRP A 602 18.32 13.69 5.44
C TRP A 602 18.59 15.17 5.16
N LEU A 603 17.55 15.99 5.01
CA LEU A 603 17.67 17.41 4.74
C LEU A 603 17.42 18.25 5.99
N GLU A 604 17.90 19.48 5.98
CA GLU A 604 17.71 20.53 6.99
C GLU A 604 17.39 21.88 6.33
N LEU A 605 17.06 22.93 7.10
CA LEU A 605 16.70 24.24 6.54
C LEU A 605 17.85 24.89 5.76
N ASP A 606 19.09 24.68 6.19
CA ASP A 606 20.27 25.18 5.48
C ASP A 606 20.37 24.64 4.05
N ASP A 607 19.84 23.44 3.77
CA ASP A 607 19.82 22.90 2.42
C ASP A 607 18.87 23.70 1.52
N PHE A 608 17.75 24.19 2.07
CA PHE A 608 16.87 25.12 1.37
C PHE A 608 17.58 26.44 1.10
N ASP A 609 18.33 26.98 2.07
CA ASP A 609 19.09 28.22 1.87
C ASP A 609 20.14 28.10 0.78
N TYR A 610 20.86 26.97 0.74
CA TYR A 610 21.87 26.67 -0.27
C TYR A 610 21.28 26.69 -1.68
N VAL A 611 20.22 25.90 -1.92
CA VAL A 611 19.56 25.87 -3.23
C VAL A 611 18.85 27.19 -3.53
N GLY A 612 18.35 27.89 -2.50
CA GLY A 612 17.80 29.23 -2.62
C GLY A 612 18.81 30.26 -3.11
N ASN A 613 20.05 30.23 -2.60
CA ASN A 613 21.15 31.07 -3.09
C ASN A 613 21.48 30.75 -4.55
N ALA A 614 21.58 29.46 -4.90
CA ALA A 614 21.80 29.04 -6.28
C ALA A 614 20.73 29.62 -7.22
N TYR A 615 19.46 29.53 -6.85
CA TYR A 615 18.38 30.14 -7.62
C TYR A 615 18.49 31.66 -7.72
N SER A 616 18.85 32.37 -6.64
CA SER A 616 19.04 33.82 -6.68
C SER A 616 20.08 34.23 -7.73
N GLU A 617 21.24 33.57 -7.73
CA GLU A 617 22.31 33.83 -8.71
C GLU A 617 21.86 33.52 -10.15
N ILE A 618 21.16 32.39 -10.33
CA ILE A 618 20.65 31.98 -11.65
C ILE A 618 19.59 32.96 -12.16
N CYS A 619 18.66 33.40 -11.30
CA CYS A 619 17.64 34.39 -11.68
C CYS A 619 18.28 35.71 -12.12
N GLU A 620 19.36 36.15 -11.45
CA GLU A 620 20.13 37.31 -11.89
C GLU A 620 20.79 37.11 -13.25
N GLY A 621 21.38 35.94 -13.50
CA GLY A 621 21.94 35.60 -14.81
C GLY A 621 20.90 35.63 -15.93
N ILE A 622 19.68 35.12 -15.67
CA ILE A 622 18.58 35.23 -16.63
C ILE A 622 18.20 36.69 -16.88
N ARG A 623 18.14 37.54 -15.84
CA ARG A 623 17.88 38.99 -15.99
C ARG A 623 18.94 39.70 -16.83
N ARG A 624 20.20 39.30 -16.71
CA ARG A 624 21.31 39.80 -17.54
C ARG A 624 21.28 39.26 -18.97
N GLY A 625 20.39 38.31 -19.27
CA GLY A 625 20.24 37.73 -20.59
C GLY A 625 21.22 36.60 -20.91
N GLU A 626 21.96 36.07 -19.92
CA GLU A 626 23.01 35.06 -20.12
C GLU A 626 22.47 33.74 -20.71
N HIS A 627 21.21 33.41 -20.42
CA HIS A 627 20.53 32.26 -21.02
C HIS A 627 20.41 32.33 -22.56
N ASN A 628 20.59 33.53 -23.16
CA ASN A 628 20.60 33.66 -24.62
C ASN A 628 21.84 33.08 -25.29
N GLU A 629 22.93 32.91 -24.54
CA GLU A 629 24.19 32.35 -25.04
C GLU A 629 24.16 30.81 -25.12
N LEU A 630 23.14 30.18 -24.54
CA LEU A 630 22.93 28.74 -24.65
C LEU A 630 22.44 28.39 -26.06
N GLU A 631 23.29 27.70 -26.83
CA GLU A 631 22.83 27.04 -28.04
C GLU A 631 21.83 25.93 -27.70
N VAL A 632 20.67 25.94 -28.35
CA VAL A 632 19.62 24.90 -28.19
C VAL A 632 20.01 23.56 -28.85
N LYS A 633 21.24 23.44 -29.38
CA LYS A 633 21.66 22.28 -30.17
C LYS A 633 22.06 21.09 -29.30
N ASP A 634 21.46 19.95 -29.66
CA ASP A 634 21.66 18.57 -29.23
C ASP A 634 22.69 18.35 -28.12
N THR A 635 22.18 17.91 -26.97
CA THR A 635 22.94 17.16 -25.97
C THR A 635 23.67 16.01 -26.65
N LYS A 636 24.89 16.25 -27.14
CA LYS A 636 25.91 15.22 -27.21
C LYS A 636 26.08 14.75 -25.78
N VAL A 637 25.60 13.54 -25.50
CA VAL A 637 25.93 12.82 -24.26
C VAL A 637 27.44 12.63 -24.29
N ALA A 638 28.17 13.59 -23.74
CA ALA A 638 29.60 13.50 -23.56
C ALA A 638 29.83 12.55 -22.37
N HIS A 639 30.61 11.51 -22.64
CA HIS A 639 31.12 10.46 -21.75
C HIS A 639 30.19 9.26 -21.51
N ARG A 640 30.70 8.09 -21.94
CA ARG A 640 30.18 6.70 -21.82
C ARG A 640 29.37 6.11 -22.98
N VAL A 641 29.64 6.51 -24.21
CA VAL A 641 29.22 5.71 -25.39
C VAL A 641 30.34 4.77 -25.87
N GLU A 642 31.57 4.91 -25.36
CA GLU A 642 32.73 4.12 -25.81
C GLU A 642 32.74 2.66 -25.33
N ASP A 643 31.91 2.28 -24.34
CA ASP A 643 31.90 0.93 -23.74
C ASP A 643 30.62 0.11 -24.01
N LEU A 644 29.70 0.61 -24.84
CA LEU A 644 28.54 -0.18 -25.26
C LEU A 644 28.91 -0.94 -26.53
N PRO A 645 28.81 -2.29 -26.55
CA PRO A 645 29.14 -3.06 -27.74
C PRO A 645 28.24 -2.57 -28.89
N THR A 646 28.87 -1.95 -29.88
CA THR A 646 28.26 -1.68 -31.16
C THR A 646 27.97 -3.03 -31.80
N GLN A 647 26.73 -3.26 -32.21
CA GLN A 647 26.34 -4.46 -32.96
C GLN A 647 27.19 -4.57 -34.23
N ASP A 648 28.26 -5.36 -34.15
CA ASP A 648 28.86 -6.21 -35.18
C ASP A 648 30.19 -6.76 -34.62
N GLU A 649 30.12 -7.65 -33.62
CA GLU A 649 31.06 -8.75 -33.37
C GLU A 649 30.33 -9.95 -32.76
#